data_AF-A0AAV4FS97-F1
#
_entry.id   AF-A0AAV4FS97-F1
#
_cell.length_a   1.000
_cell.length_b   1.000
_cell.length_c   1.000
_cell.angle_alpha   90.00
_cell.angle_beta   90.00
_cell.angle_gamma   90.00
#
_symmetry.space_group_name_H-M   'P 1'
#
loop_
_entity.id
_entity.type
_entity.pdbx_description
1 polymer ?
#
loop_
_entity_poly.entity_id
_entity_poly.type
_entity_poly.pdbx_seq_one_letter_code
_entity_poly.pdbx_strand_id
1 'polypeptide(L)'
;MKGLVFRLWIVLALTSTATPNMVPAHKSQIDTCMDRLFESIQTSQVQQETQFIPLWSFYKQRGAYPCYMKGNFHGTFDQALLRNKLRFFDNNVFTTSYVMTLLLEAFALTGSRKPSEEHVVLGIDSFLDYLDKNRPYNHSILSFWPLKYSQTKQFWQANPANTLPYLDLMELVPVKQVASFFQSLGFKDIEDFLEYFYADRKENKKLLFLPPDQDTSSVHIAFGATLRSLRETFPKAWLRWEGRNPRKSTVLEAYKNYSYRPFSGDTDSNSIDPRTYFYLREFLDEAKENGSDVALITTWAQTLTEQQQYSSKGSTMARGINNVCLGVTANAVLGITRALISGLFEESLVAGDPLMRQIYLNSSTLLAYQLDKNLTGRPDLALMYYPTRVQFDWMVSRTVAELESARRRQGYLSPLLQTVYDTLVPSARGSITRRLMNSVQRDSAAHAYYEDFLGAADVSPFGSPIKTGEDRIFCTALAVNTLVNIWTHPVHIVRSTETATHLAWDIATPSLVVETVGKAIEWLVHNSLSGHFKPYGAIFSASYKWSRTLPYRYPGNRYQFLNGTEITPWSRYPPDHLTSYMVRGYIPPSEYQVLLDNDQFGQPVPRDFHGFNADHTKYMWYWDSEPFTYSVSLLALAKYSSILDEHTPGN
;
A
#
# COMPACT_ATOMS: atom_id res chain seq x y z
N MET A 1 31.82 66.33 -5.17
CA MET A 1 30.51 66.70 -5.75
C MET A 1 29.85 65.41 -6.20
N LYS A 2 28.90 64.87 -5.43
CA LYS A 2 27.47 65.26 -5.46
C LYS A 2 26.94 64.95 -6.86
N GLY A 3 26.29 63.82 -7.09
CA GLY A 3 25.02 63.42 -6.48
C GLY A 3 23.99 63.33 -7.61
N LEU A 4 22.89 62.62 -7.38
CA LEU A 4 21.65 62.73 -8.15
C LEU A 4 21.45 61.83 -9.40
N VAL A 5 21.59 60.50 -9.29
CA VAL A 5 20.81 59.56 -10.14
C VAL A 5 20.39 58.31 -9.35
N PHE A 6 19.80 58.51 -8.18
CA PHE A 6 19.20 57.45 -7.38
C PHE A 6 17.90 57.98 -6.77
N ARG A 7 16.84 58.05 -7.57
CA ARG A 7 15.43 58.27 -7.19
C ARG A 7 14.57 58.44 -8.44
N LEU A 8 14.16 57.32 -9.05
CA LEU A 8 13.00 57.32 -9.95
C LEU A 8 12.34 55.94 -10.04
N TRP A 9 12.14 55.23 -8.92
CA TRP A 9 11.37 53.97 -8.90
C TRP A 9 10.63 53.72 -7.57
N ILE A 10 10.25 54.78 -6.85
CA ILE A 10 9.33 54.68 -5.71
C ILE A 10 8.46 55.94 -5.71
N VAL A 11 7.22 55.80 -6.20
CA VAL A 11 5.97 56.49 -5.82
C VAL A 11 5.02 56.36 -7.02
N LEU A 12 4.36 55.21 -7.10
CA LEU A 12 3.03 55.02 -7.69
C LEU A 12 2.49 53.68 -7.16
N ALA A 13 2.40 53.62 -5.84
CA ALA A 13 1.48 52.73 -5.14
C ALA A 13 0.55 53.67 -4.39
N LEU A 14 -0.72 53.67 -4.79
CA LEU A 14 -1.91 53.72 -3.93
C LEU A 14 -3.15 53.86 -4.83
N THR A 15 -4.15 53.04 -4.51
CA THR A 15 -5.47 52.88 -5.13
C THR A 15 -5.55 52.10 -6.45
N SER A 16 -5.52 50.77 -6.34
CA SER A 16 -6.45 49.91 -7.06
C SER A 16 -6.69 48.63 -6.25
N THR A 17 -7.77 48.64 -5.47
CA THR A 17 -8.40 47.43 -4.92
C THR A 17 -9.20 46.76 -6.03
N ALA A 18 -8.54 45.87 -6.76
CA ALA A 18 -9.19 44.87 -7.60
C ALA A 18 -8.31 43.63 -7.57
N THR A 19 -8.80 42.58 -6.92
CA THR A 19 -8.25 41.22 -7.00
C THR A 19 -8.16 40.82 -8.48
N PRO A 20 -6.96 40.49 -9.01
CA PRO A 20 -6.86 40.04 -10.39
C PRO A 20 -7.49 38.65 -10.48
N ASN A 21 -8.47 38.50 -11.37
CA ASN A 21 -9.00 37.21 -11.83
C ASN A 21 -7.84 36.33 -12.36
N MET A 22 -7.37 35.37 -11.55
CA MET A 22 -6.29 34.42 -11.87
C MET A 22 -6.79 33.06 -12.40
N VAL A 23 -7.95 33.00 -13.06
CA VAL A 23 -8.66 31.71 -13.29
C VAL A 23 -8.47 31.01 -14.67
N PRO A 24 -7.95 31.61 -15.77
CA PRO A 24 -7.81 30.82 -17.02
C PRO A 24 -6.55 29.94 -17.16
N ALA A 25 -5.39 30.41 -16.70
CA ALA A 25 -4.10 29.77 -17.03
C ALA A 25 -3.81 28.50 -16.20
N HIS A 26 -4.20 28.50 -14.92
CA HIS A 26 -3.93 27.40 -14.00
C HIS A 26 -4.77 26.15 -14.32
N LYS A 27 -6.05 26.33 -14.65
CA LYS A 27 -6.95 25.22 -15.00
C LYS A 27 -6.54 24.51 -16.29
N SER A 28 -6.19 25.27 -17.33
CA SER A 28 -5.71 24.71 -18.59
C SER A 28 -4.43 23.89 -18.43
N GLN A 29 -3.52 24.30 -17.55
CA GLN A 29 -2.30 23.53 -17.25
C GLN A 29 -2.61 22.23 -16.50
N ILE A 30 -3.52 22.25 -15.53
CA ILE A 30 -3.98 21.04 -14.84
C ILE A 30 -4.59 20.06 -15.85
N ASP A 31 -5.52 20.53 -16.69
CA ASP A 31 -6.19 19.69 -17.69
C ASP A 31 -5.19 19.06 -18.66
N THR A 32 -4.22 19.84 -19.16
CA THR A 32 -3.15 19.35 -20.03
C THR A 32 -2.30 18.28 -19.34
N CYS A 33 -1.96 18.49 -18.06
CA CYS A 33 -1.20 17.52 -17.27
C CYS A 33 -2.02 16.22 -17.07
N MET A 34 -3.31 16.34 -16.78
CA MET A 34 -4.20 15.19 -16.62
C MET A 34 -4.35 14.38 -17.91
N ASP A 35 -4.46 15.03 -19.07
CA ASP A 35 -4.55 14.35 -20.37
C ASP A 35 -3.29 13.53 -20.65
N ARG A 36 -2.11 14.13 -20.43
CA ARG A 36 -0.82 13.45 -20.64
C ARG A 36 -0.59 12.31 -19.64
N LEU A 37 -1.00 12.48 -18.38
CA LEU A 37 -0.96 11.42 -17.37
C LEU A 37 -1.86 10.26 -17.78
N PHE A 38 -3.11 10.55 -18.17
CA PHE A 38 -4.08 9.55 -18.61
C PHE A 38 -3.57 8.76 -19.82
N GLU A 39 -3.05 9.44 -20.85
CA GLU A 39 -2.44 8.79 -22.02
C GLU A 39 -1.24 7.91 -21.63
N SER A 40 -0.35 8.40 -20.76
CA SER A 40 0.82 7.65 -20.28
C SER A 40 0.41 6.39 -19.51
N ILE A 41 -0.65 6.48 -18.70
CA ILE A 41 -1.19 5.30 -18.00
C ILE A 41 -1.76 4.33 -19.02
N GLN A 42 -2.67 4.76 -19.90
CA GLN A 42 -3.33 3.86 -20.85
C GLN A 42 -2.34 3.11 -21.75
N THR A 43 -1.37 3.83 -22.30
CA THR A 43 -0.35 3.26 -23.20
C THR A 43 0.60 2.28 -22.50
N SER A 44 0.71 2.33 -21.17
CA SER A 44 1.56 1.43 -20.40
C SER A 44 0.96 0.02 -20.19
N GLN A 45 -0.36 -0.14 -20.34
CA GLN A 45 -1.00 -1.45 -20.16
C GLN A 45 -0.48 -2.44 -21.21
N VAL A 46 -0.05 -3.62 -20.76
CA VAL A 46 0.53 -4.65 -21.62
C VAL A 46 -0.51 -5.18 -22.61
N GLN A 47 -0.38 -4.83 -23.89
CA GLN A 47 -1.35 -5.21 -24.92
C GLN A 47 -1.17 -6.66 -25.42
N GLN A 48 0.06 -7.16 -25.40
CA GLN A 48 0.42 -8.49 -25.90
C GLN A 48 1.29 -9.20 -24.86
N GLU A 49 1.01 -10.49 -24.68
CA GLU A 49 1.82 -11.33 -23.81
C GLU A 49 3.21 -11.52 -24.41
N THR A 50 4.25 -11.47 -23.57
CA THR A 50 5.64 -11.74 -23.97
C THR A 50 6.19 -12.88 -23.14
N GLN A 51 7.12 -13.66 -23.68
CA GLN A 51 7.76 -14.77 -22.96
C GLN A 51 9.00 -14.30 -22.19
N PHE A 52 9.32 -15.02 -21.11
CA PHE A 52 10.59 -14.87 -20.44
C PHE A 52 11.70 -15.49 -21.29
N ILE A 53 12.70 -14.70 -21.65
CA ILE A 53 13.91 -15.15 -22.33
C ILE A 53 15.08 -14.67 -21.47
N PRO A 54 15.88 -15.58 -20.87
CA PRO A 54 17.01 -15.23 -20.00
C PRO A 54 17.86 -14.09 -20.55
N LEU A 55 18.06 -13.02 -19.76
CA LEU A 55 18.84 -11.82 -20.10
C LEU A 55 18.32 -10.96 -21.27
N TRP A 56 17.28 -11.38 -21.99
CA TRP A 56 16.75 -10.68 -23.17
C TRP A 56 15.38 -10.06 -22.93
N SER A 57 14.45 -10.79 -22.30
CA SER A 57 13.09 -10.30 -22.04
C SER A 57 12.48 -10.90 -20.79
N PHE A 58 11.63 -10.10 -20.12
CA PHE A 58 10.76 -10.60 -19.06
C PHE A 58 9.43 -11.08 -19.63
N TYR A 59 8.82 -12.08 -18.98
CA TYR A 59 7.42 -12.41 -19.20
C TYR A 59 6.54 -11.24 -18.74
N LYS A 60 5.69 -10.74 -19.65
CA LYS A 60 4.69 -9.71 -19.34
C LYS A 60 3.32 -10.26 -19.67
N GLN A 61 2.46 -10.36 -18.66
CA GLN A 61 1.10 -10.84 -18.80
C GLN A 61 0.25 -9.79 -19.53
N ARG A 62 -0.53 -10.24 -20.50
CA ARG A 62 -1.48 -9.37 -21.20
C ARG A 62 -2.51 -8.78 -20.24
N GLY A 63 -2.75 -7.47 -20.35
CA GLY A 63 -3.67 -6.69 -19.53
C GLY A 63 -3.11 -6.17 -18.21
N ALA A 64 -1.95 -6.66 -17.77
CA ALA A 64 -1.29 -6.15 -16.58
C ALA A 64 -0.66 -4.77 -16.80
N TYR A 65 -0.51 -4.01 -15.73
CA TYR A 65 0.32 -2.80 -15.72
C TYR A 65 1.74 -3.11 -15.24
N PRO A 66 2.76 -2.45 -15.80
CA PRO A 66 4.13 -2.59 -15.37
C PRO A 66 4.33 -2.35 -13.87
N CYS A 67 4.86 -3.36 -13.20
CA CYS A 67 5.38 -3.27 -11.85
C CYS A 67 6.79 -3.86 -11.84
N TYR A 68 7.67 -3.33 -10.99
CA TYR A 68 9.05 -3.74 -10.92
C TYR A 68 9.47 -4.03 -9.49
N MET A 69 9.97 -5.23 -9.24
CA MET A 69 10.66 -5.58 -8.00
C MET A 69 12.10 -5.03 -8.06
N LYS A 70 12.50 -4.30 -7.02
CA LYS A 70 13.78 -3.58 -6.90
C LYS A 70 14.39 -3.81 -5.53
N GLY A 71 15.72 -3.75 -5.44
CA GLY A 71 16.41 -3.65 -4.15
C GLY A 71 16.53 -2.18 -3.74
N ASN A 72 16.13 -1.85 -2.51
CA ASN A 72 16.36 -0.53 -1.92
C ASN A 72 17.82 -0.41 -1.46
N PHE A 73 18.74 -0.33 -2.42
CA PHE A 73 20.12 0.07 -2.17
C PHE A 73 20.14 1.55 -1.84
N HIS A 74 20.79 1.96 -0.76
CA HIS A 74 20.82 3.35 -0.31
C HIS A 74 22.20 3.71 0.24
N GLY A 75 22.56 4.99 0.15
CA GLY A 75 23.87 5.47 0.55
C GLY A 75 24.63 6.01 -0.65
N THR A 76 25.68 5.33 -1.09
CA THR A 76 26.59 5.82 -2.12
C THR A 76 25.92 5.98 -3.49
N PHE A 77 26.56 6.73 -4.39
CA PHE A 77 26.07 6.95 -5.75
C PHE A 77 25.86 5.65 -6.53
N ASP A 78 26.78 4.67 -6.40
CA ASP A 78 26.66 3.37 -7.06
C ASP A 78 25.50 2.55 -6.50
N GLN A 79 25.22 2.63 -5.19
CA GLN A 79 24.02 2.03 -4.60
C GLN A 79 22.73 2.66 -5.16
N ALA A 80 22.64 3.99 -5.21
CA ALA A 80 21.49 4.67 -5.83
C ALA A 80 21.34 4.30 -7.32
N LEU A 81 22.46 4.14 -8.05
CA LEU A 81 22.43 3.67 -9.43
C LEU A 81 21.91 2.22 -9.54
N LEU A 82 22.33 1.32 -8.65
CA LEU A 82 21.84 -0.06 -8.60
C LEU A 82 20.33 -0.11 -8.31
N ARG A 83 19.83 0.67 -7.34
CA ARG A 83 18.39 0.80 -7.04
C ARG A 83 17.58 1.20 -8.28
N ASN A 84 18.17 2.07 -9.10
CA ASN A 84 17.52 2.59 -10.29
C ASN A 84 17.61 1.69 -11.52
N LYS A 85 18.68 0.89 -11.66
CA LYS A 85 18.94 0.07 -12.85
C LYS A 85 18.60 -1.40 -12.68
N LEU A 86 18.82 -1.96 -11.50
CA LEU A 86 18.55 -3.37 -11.21
C LEU A 86 17.08 -3.55 -10.80
N ARG A 87 16.28 -4.04 -11.74
CA ARG A 87 14.84 -4.23 -11.55
C ARG A 87 14.32 -5.44 -12.33
N PHE A 88 13.30 -6.09 -11.77
CA PHE A 88 12.64 -7.25 -12.38
C PHE A 88 11.18 -6.92 -12.65
N PHE A 89 10.72 -7.14 -13.88
CA PHE A 89 9.29 -6.98 -14.16
C PHE A 89 8.51 -8.01 -13.33
N ASP A 90 7.48 -7.56 -12.63
CA ASP A 90 6.65 -8.41 -11.77
C ASP A 90 5.19 -8.37 -12.23
N ASN A 91 4.60 -9.55 -12.44
CA ASN A 91 3.19 -9.68 -12.77
C ASN A 91 2.43 -9.93 -11.47
N ASN A 92 2.17 -8.86 -10.72
CA ASN A 92 1.25 -8.90 -9.58
C ASN A 92 -0.10 -8.29 -9.96
N VAL A 93 -1.17 -8.88 -9.46
CA VAL A 93 -2.53 -8.38 -9.71
C VAL A 93 -2.80 -7.07 -8.96
N PHE A 94 -2.10 -6.84 -7.85
CA PHE A 94 -2.26 -5.67 -6.99
C PHE A 94 -2.13 -4.36 -7.77
N THR A 95 -1.03 -4.19 -8.50
CA THR A 95 -0.76 -2.96 -9.29
C THR A 95 -1.88 -2.69 -10.30
N THR A 96 -2.27 -3.74 -11.04
CA THR A 96 -3.29 -3.64 -12.09
C THR A 96 -4.65 -3.27 -11.51
N SER A 97 -5.04 -3.87 -10.38
CA SER A 97 -6.28 -3.53 -9.67
C SER A 97 -6.30 -2.08 -9.23
N TYR A 98 -5.22 -1.60 -8.60
CA TYR A 98 -5.14 -0.21 -8.15
C TYR A 98 -5.19 0.78 -9.30
N VAL A 99 -4.37 0.61 -10.34
CA VAL A 99 -4.36 1.52 -11.49
C VAL A 99 -5.75 1.63 -12.10
N MET A 100 -6.43 0.51 -12.32
CA MET A 100 -7.80 0.53 -12.87
C MET A 100 -8.80 1.18 -11.92
N THR A 101 -8.75 0.87 -10.62
CA THR A 101 -9.62 1.52 -9.63
C THR A 101 -9.44 3.04 -9.65
N LEU A 102 -8.19 3.54 -9.68
CA LEU A 102 -7.92 4.98 -9.66
C LEU A 102 -8.35 5.68 -10.96
N LEU A 103 -8.19 5.04 -12.12
CA LEU A 103 -8.71 5.55 -13.39
C LEU A 103 -10.24 5.69 -13.35
N LEU A 104 -10.94 4.69 -12.79
CA LEU A 104 -12.40 4.72 -12.64
C LEU A 104 -12.84 5.79 -11.65
N GLU A 105 -12.13 5.96 -10.53
CA GLU A 105 -12.39 7.02 -9.55
C GLU A 105 -12.19 8.42 -10.13
N ALA A 106 -11.09 8.64 -10.87
CA ALA A 106 -10.82 9.92 -11.52
C ALA A 106 -11.89 10.26 -12.59
N PHE A 107 -12.31 9.26 -13.37
CA PHE A 107 -13.42 9.40 -14.31
C PHE A 107 -14.73 9.72 -13.59
N ALA A 108 -15.08 9.00 -12.53
CA ALA A 108 -16.33 9.21 -11.79
C ALA A 108 -16.44 10.62 -11.19
N LEU A 109 -15.32 11.23 -10.82
CA LEU A 109 -15.26 12.59 -10.27
C LEU A 109 -15.33 13.70 -11.31
N THR A 110 -14.76 13.48 -12.49
CA THR A 110 -14.61 14.55 -13.50
C THR A 110 -15.58 14.41 -14.67
N GLY A 111 -16.15 13.22 -14.89
CA GLY A 111 -16.90 12.87 -16.10
C GLY A 111 -16.02 12.83 -17.38
N SER A 112 -14.71 13.05 -17.25
CA SER A 112 -13.75 13.17 -18.36
C SER A 112 -12.70 12.07 -18.29
N ARG A 113 -11.93 11.88 -19.38
CA ARG A 113 -10.83 10.89 -19.44
C ARG A 113 -11.33 9.47 -19.09
N LYS A 114 -12.44 9.09 -19.71
CA LYS A 114 -13.06 7.78 -19.56
C LYS A 114 -12.16 6.70 -20.18
N PRO A 115 -11.66 5.70 -19.44
CA PRO A 115 -11.01 4.55 -20.06
C PRO A 115 -12.00 3.83 -20.99
N SER A 116 -11.54 3.28 -22.13
CA SER A 116 -12.44 2.49 -22.96
C SER A 116 -12.90 1.24 -22.22
N GLU A 117 -14.06 0.70 -22.59
CA GLU A 117 -14.58 -0.51 -21.95
C GLU A 117 -13.66 -1.71 -22.22
N GLU A 118 -13.10 -1.78 -23.42
CA GLU A 118 -12.13 -2.80 -23.84
C GLU A 118 -10.83 -2.72 -23.01
N HIS A 119 -10.39 -1.51 -22.65
CA HIS A 119 -9.22 -1.28 -21.78
C HIS A 119 -9.43 -1.85 -20.39
N VAL A 120 -10.60 -1.62 -19.81
CA VAL A 120 -10.98 -2.16 -18.49
C VAL A 120 -11.16 -3.68 -18.55
N VAL A 121 -11.84 -4.19 -19.59
CA VAL A 121 -12.01 -5.64 -19.80
C VAL A 121 -10.67 -6.35 -19.94
N LEU A 122 -9.70 -5.76 -20.65
CA LEU A 122 -8.37 -6.32 -20.80
C LEU A 122 -7.64 -6.48 -19.46
N GLY A 123 -7.77 -5.50 -18.57
CA GLY A 123 -7.21 -5.60 -17.22
C GLY A 123 -7.91 -6.64 -16.35
N ILE A 124 -9.26 -6.68 -16.38
CA ILE A 124 -10.05 -7.74 -15.70
C ILE A 124 -9.62 -9.11 -16.21
N ASP A 125 -9.36 -9.25 -17.51
CA ASP A 125 -8.95 -10.49 -18.14
C ASP A 125 -7.71 -11.11 -17.50
N SER A 126 -6.75 -10.28 -17.06
CA SER A 126 -5.54 -10.73 -16.36
C SER A 126 -5.79 -11.36 -14.98
N PHE A 127 -6.90 -11.05 -14.30
CA PHE A 127 -7.15 -11.48 -12.92
C PHE A 127 -7.39 -12.98 -12.74
N LEU A 128 -7.74 -13.72 -13.81
CA LEU A 128 -8.05 -15.15 -13.71
C LEU A 128 -6.90 -15.99 -13.19
N ASP A 129 -5.67 -15.59 -13.51
CA ASP A 129 -4.51 -16.40 -13.18
C ASP A 129 -4.19 -16.40 -11.69
N TYR A 130 -4.77 -15.46 -10.95
CA TYR A 130 -4.52 -15.18 -9.53
C TYR A 130 -5.55 -15.81 -8.58
N LEU A 131 -6.71 -16.27 -9.09
CA LEU A 131 -7.71 -16.96 -8.27
C LEU A 131 -7.11 -18.22 -7.64
N ASP A 132 -7.35 -18.44 -6.34
CA ASP A 132 -6.91 -19.63 -5.61
C ASP A 132 -7.54 -20.93 -6.13
N LYS A 133 -6.87 -21.55 -7.10
CA LYS A 133 -7.28 -22.80 -7.75
C LYS A 133 -7.21 -24.04 -6.82
N ASN A 134 -6.79 -23.91 -5.56
CA ASN A 134 -6.81 -25.00 -4.59
C ASN A 134 -8.12 -25.07 -3.78
N ARG A 135 -8.99 -24.07 -3.90
CA ARG A 135 -10.33 -24.06 -3.29
C ARG A 135 -11.38 -24.53 -4.30
N PRO A 136 -12.56 -25.02 -3.83
CA PRO A 136 -13.67 -25.34 -4.72
C PRO A 136 -13.98 -24.17 -5.66
N TYR A 137 -14.23 -24.45 -6.94
CA TYR A 137 -14.57 -23.44 -7.93
C TYR A 137 -15.73 -22.55 -7.42
N ASN A 138 -15.64 -21.24 -7.67
CA ASN A 138 -16.52 -20.16 -7.20
C ASN A 138 -16.12 -19.55 -5.84
N HIS A 139 -14.97 -18.88 -5.76
CA HIS A 139 -14.62 -17.99 -4.65
C HIS A 139 -13.90 -16.75 -5.18
N SER A 140 -13.69 -15.74 -4.33
CA SER A 140 -13.03 -14.47 -4.71
C SER A 140 -11.76 -14.21 -3.91
N ILE A 141 -11.05 -15.28 -3.56
CA ILE A 141 -9.75 -15.24 -2.88
C ILE A 141 -8.66 -15.26 -3.95
N LEU A 142 -7.79 -14.27 -3.90
CA LEU A 142 -6.70 -14.08 -4.85
C LEU A 142 -5.34 -14.29 -4.19
N SER A 143 -4.41 -14.75 -5.00
CA SER A 143 -2.98 -14.77 -4.70
C SER A 143 -2.29 -13.53 -5.26
N PHE A 144 -1.22 -13.09 -4.61
CA PHE A 144 -0.41 -11.97 -5.10
C PHE A 144 0.16 -12.21 -6.52
N TRP A 145 0.62 -13.43 -6.80
CA TRP A 145 1.15 -13.86 -8.10
C TRP A 145 0.24 -14.87 -8.81
N PRO A 146 0.38 -15.03 -10.13
CA PRO A 146 -0.30 -16.06 -10.90
C PRO A 146 -0.01 -17.46 -10.32
N LEU A 147 -1.00 -18.34 -10.36
CA LEU A 147 -0.87 -19.71 -9.90
C LEU A 147 -0.53 -20.67 -11.04
N LYS A 148 0.48 -21.52 -10.82
CA LYS A 148 0.88 -22.61 -11.71
C LYS A 148 0.69 -23.95 -11.02
N TYR A 149 0.12 -24.93 -11.74
CA TYR A 149 -0.05 -26.27 -11.21
C TYR A 149 1.28 -27.03 -11.20
N SER A 150 1.63 -27.57 -10.04
CA SER A 150 2.78 -28.45 -9.87
C SER A 150 2.34 -29.90 -9.95
N GLN A 151 2.74 -30.59 -11.04
CA GLN A 151 2.45 -32.02 -11.21
C GLN A 151 3.11 -32.88 -10.12
N THR A 152 4.28 -32.50 -9.61
CA THR A 152 4.97 -33.26 -8.56
C THR A 152 4.34 -33.08 -7.18
N LYS A 153 3.73 -31.93 -6.92
CA LYS A 153 3.05 -31.63 -5.64
C LYS A 153 1.54 -31.85 -5.69
N GLN A 154 0.98 -32.05 -6.88
CA GLN A 154 -0.46 -32.11 -7.15
C GLN A 154 -1.19 -30.91 -6.53
N PHE A 155 -0.63 -29.71 -6.69
CA PHE A 155 -1.07 -28.48 -6.01
C PHE A 155 -0.79 -27.24 -6.87
N TRP A 156 -1.64 -26.23 -6.78
CA TRP A 156 -1.41 -24.92 -7.42
C TRP A 156 -0.57 -24.04 -6.50
N GLN A 157 0.51 -23.47 -7.03
CA GLN A 157 1.46 -22.68 -6.27
C GLN A 157 1.64 -21.30 -6.91
N ALA A 158 1.94 -20.29 -6.10
CA ALA A 158 2.36 -18.99 -6.59
C ALA A 158 3.58 -19.13 -7.51
N ASN A 159 3.52 -18.45 -8.66
CA ASN A 159 4.53 -18.53 -9.70
C ASN A 159 4.93 -17.12 -10.15
N PRO A 160 5.85 -16.46 -9.42
CA PRO A 160 6.47 -15.23 -9.90
C PRO A 160 7.35 -15.53 -11.12
N ALA A 161 6.74 -15.47 -12.29
CA ALA A 161 7.25 -16.00 -13.56
C ALA A 161 8.59 -15.40 -14.01
N ASN A 162 8.97 -14.23 -13.49
CA ASN A 162 10.26 -13.60 -13.78
C ASN A 162 11.26 -13.77 -12.63
N THR A 163 10.81 -13.69 -11.38
CA THR A 163 11.69 -13.76 -10.21
C THR A 163 12.28 -15.16 -10.03
N LEU A 164 11.48 -16.22 -10.14
CA LEU A 164 11.95 -17.59 -9.97
C LEU A 164 13.03 -17.97 -11.00
N PRO A 165 12.81 -17.81 -12.33
CA PRO A 165 13.85 -18.12 -13.31
C PRO A 165 15.10 -17.25 -13.16
N TYR A 166 14.95 -16.00 -12.72
CA TYR A 166 16.12 -15.14 -12.49
C TYR A 166 16.98 -15.63 -11.32
N LEU A 167 16.36 -16.05 -10.21
CA LEU A 167 17.08 -16.68 -9.10
C LEU A 167 17.77 -17.99 -9.53
N ASP A 168 17.18 -18.73 -10.45
CA ASP A 168 17.79 -19.94 -11.01
C ASP A 168 18.98 -19.62 -11.92
N LEU A 169 18.92 -18.54 -12.70
CA LEU A 169 20.06 -18.07 -13.50
C LEU A 169 21.24 -17.64 -12.63
N MET A 170 21.00 -17.10 -11.43
CA MET A 170 22.06 -16.73 -10.48
C MET A 170 22.92 -17.91 -10.05
N GLU A 171 22.44 -19.16 -10.17
CA GLU A 171 23.25 -20.35 -9.90
C GLU A 171 24.37 -20.55 -10.93
N LEU A 172 24.19 -20.00 -12.13
CA LEU A 172 25.13 -20.08 -13.24
C LEU A 172 26.08 -18.87 -13.29
N VAL A 173 25.82 -17.83 -12.50
CA VAL A 173 26.61 -16.60 -12.51
C VAL A 173 27.90 -16.80 -11.72
N PRO A 174 29.09 -16.60 -12.31
CA PRO A 174 30.36 -16.64 -11.61
C PRO A 174 30.51 -15.37 -10.75
N VAL A 175 29.86 -15.36 -9.58
CA VAL A 175 29.66 -14.16 -8.73
C VAL A 175 30.96 -13.40 -8.48
N LYS A 176 32.05 -14.08 -8.15
CA LYS A 176 33.34 -13.44 -7.87
C LYS A 176 33.92 -12.72 -9.08
N GLN A 177 33.82 -13.34 -10.27
CA GLN A 177 34.30 -12.76 -11.52
C GLN A 177 33.45 -11.55 -11.92
N VAL A 178 32.13 -11.65 -11.75
CA VAL A 178 31.20 -10.54 -12.01
C VAL A 178 31.45 -9.38 -11.05
N ALA A 179 31.60 -9.68 -9.75
CA ALA A 179 31.95 -8.71 -8.73
C ALA A 179 33.27 -7.99 -9.04
N SER A 180 34.33 -8.74 -9.37
CA SER A 180 35.64 -8.20 -9.75
C SER A 180 35.55 -7.27 -10.98
N PHE A 181 34.74 -7.66 -11.98
CA PHE A 181 34.50 -6.83 -13.15
C PHE A 181 33.81 -5.51 -12.78
N PHE A 182 32.73 -5.54 -11.99
CA PHE A 182 32.05 -4.31 -11.57
C PHE A 182 32.91 -3.44 -10.65
N GLN A 183 33.73 -4.03 -9.78
CA GLN A 183 34.72 -3.29 -8.99
C GLN A 183 35.73 -2.56 -9.89
N SER A 184 36.18 -3.19 -10.97
CA SER A 184 37.07 -2.53 -11.96
C SER A 184 36.41 -1.33 -12.66
N LEU A 185 35.07 -1.31 -12.70
CA LEU A 185 34.27 -0.19 -13.21
C LEU A 185 33.89 0.84 -12.13
N GLY A 186 34.39 0.68 -10.90
CA GLY A 186 34.18 1.64 -9.79
C GLY A 186 33.01 1.34 -8.86
N PHE A 187 32.31 0.20 -9.02
CA PHE A 187 31.25 -0.23 -8.11
C PHE A 187 31.87 -0.99 -6.93
N LYS A 188 32.20 -0.28 -5.85
CA LYS A 188 32.99 -0.85 -4.75
C LYS A 188 32.17 -1.79 -3.87
N ASP A 189 30.87 -1.53 -3.73
CA ASP A 189 29.99 -2.26 -2.81
C ASP A 189 29.22 -3.41 -3.51
N ILE A 190 29.49 -3.66 -4.79
CA ILE A 190 28.77 -4.67 -5.60
C ILE A 190 29.10 -6.11 -5.21
N GLU A 191 30.33 -6.38 -4.78
CA GLU A 191 30.77 -7.73 -4.39
C GLU A 191 29.96 -8.20 -3.19
N ASP A 192 29.92 -7.36 -2.17
CA ASP A 192 29.15 -7.55 -0.96
C ASP A 192 27.67 -7.82 -1.21
N PHE A 193 27.10 -7.14 -2.21
CA PHE A 193 25.74 -7.38 -2.67
C PHE A 193 25.58 -8.75 -3.34
N LEU A 194 26.42 -9.04 -4.35
CA LEU A 194 26.29 -10.27 -5.14
C LEU A 194 26.54 -11.51 -4.28
N GLU A 195 27.48 -11.45 -3.34
CA GLU A 195 27.74 -12.54 -2.39
C GLU A 195 26.54 -12.78 -1.47
N TYR A 196 25.96 -11.72 -0.90
CA TYR A 196 24.78 -11.84 -0.06
C TYR A 196 23.57 -12.37 -0.84
N PHE A 197 23.30 -11.82 -2.03
CA PHE A 197 22.19 -12.26 -2.87
C PHE A 197 22.35 -13.72 -3.30
N TYR A 198 23.59 -14.14 -3.61
CA TYR A 198 23.91 -15.52 -3.91
C TYR A 198 23.72 -16.43 -2.69
N ALA A 199 24.19 -16.01 -1.51
CA ALA A 199 24.07 -16.78 -0.28
C ALA A 199 22.60 -17.03 0.11
N ASP A 200 21.76 -15.98 0.04
CA ASP A 200 20.36 -16.04 0.44
C ASP A 200 19.43 -16.55 -0.67
N ARG A 201 19.93 -16.86 -1.88
CA ARG A 201 19.08 -17.26 -3.03
C ARG A 201 18.11 -18.41 -2.74
N LYS A 202 18.57 -19.43 -2.00
CA LYS A 202 17.76 -20.62 -1.68
C LYS A 202 16.65 -20.30 -0.69
N GLU A 203 16.96 -19.44 0.29
CA GLU A 203 15.98 -18.93 1.25
C GLU A 203 14.94 -18.08 0.53
N ASN A 204 15.39 -17.10 -0.26
CA ASN A 204 14.55 -16.23 -1.07
C ASN A 204 13.62 -17.04 -1.98
N LYS A 205 14.14 -18.06 -2.66
CA LYS A 205 13.33 -18.95 -3.52
C LYS A 205 12.20 -19.63 -2.77
N LYS A 206 12.43 -20.06 -1.52
CA LYS A 206 11.38 -20.70 -0.69
C LYS A 206 10.30 -19.72 -0.24
N LEU A 207 10.68 -18.45 -0.02
CA LEU A 207 9.76 -17.39 0.39
C LEU A 207 8.85 -16.88 -0.75
N LEU A 208 9.10 -17.25 -2.01
CA LEU A 208 8.27 -16.85 -3.16
C LEU A 208 6.99 -17.68 -3.33
N PHE A 209 6.85 -18.78 -2.58
CA PHE A 209 5.71 -19.69 -2.65
C PHE A 209 4.64 -19.30 -1.62
N LEU A 210 4.17 -18.06 -1.74
CA LEU A 210 3.22 -17.45 -0.81
C LEU A 210 1.81 -18.05 -0.99
N PRO A 211 1.03 -18.19 0.11
CA PRO A 211 -0.38 -18.52 0.01
C PRO A 211 -1.18 -17.32 -0.55
N PRO A 212 -2.45 -17.55 -0.92
CA PRO A 212 -3.37 -16.44 -1.16
C PRO A 212 -3.47 -15.50 0.04
N ASP A 213 -3.80 -14.24 -0.21
CA ASP A 213 -3.75 -13.19 0.81
C ASP A 213 -5.02 -12.33 0.82
N GLN A 214 -5.29 -11.76 1.99
CA GLN A 214 -6.46 -10.92 2.24
C GLN A 214 -6.31 -9.55 1.58
N ASP A 215 -5.09 -9.07 1.35
CA ASP A 215 -4.80 -7.75 0.79
C ASP A 215 -5.27 -7.66 -0.67
N THR A 216 -4.77 -8.57 -1.50
CA THR A 216 -5.11 -8.71 -2.90
C THR A 216 -6.60 -8.98 -3.09
N SER A 217 -7.15 -9.86 -2.25
CA SER A 217 -8.59 -10.16 -2.25
C SER A 217 -9.43 -8.93 -1.93
N SER A 218 -9.02 -8.12 -0.94
CA SER A 218 -9.70 -6.89 -0.54
C SER A 218 -9.71 -5.83 -1.64
N VAL A 219 -8.55 -5.61 -2.27
CA VAL A 219 -8.39 -4.65 -3.36
C VAL A 219 -9.25 -5.03 -4.56
N HIS A 220 -9.33 -6.33 -4.89
CA HIS A 220 -10.18 -6.83 -5.96
C HIS A 220 -11.68 -6.66 -5.68
N ILE A 221 -12.10 -6.85 -4.42
CA ILE A 221 -13.49 -6.59 -4.00
C ILE A 221 -13.81 -5.09 -4.04
N ALA A 222 -12.87 -4.23 -3.61
CA ALA A 222 -13.02 -2.79 -3.73
C ALA A 222 -13.14 -2.35 -5.20
N PHE A 223 -12.35 -2.93 -6.11
CA PHE A 223 -12.45 -2.71 -7.55
C PHE A 223 -13.82 -3.14 -8.11
N GLY A 224 -14.30 -4.33 -7.74
CA GLY A 224 -15.63 -4.81 -8.12
C GLY A 224 -16.75 -3.89 -7.62
N ALA A 225 -16.64 -3.37 -6.41
CA ALA A 225 -17.60 -2.41 -5.85
C ALA A 225 -17.60 -1.09 -6.65
N THR A 226 -16.42 -0.58 -7.02
CA THR A 226 -16.30 0.60 -7.90
C THR A 226 -16.95 0.35 -9.26
N LEU A 227 -16.69 -0.80 -9.90
CA LEU A 227 -17.35 -1.17 -11.16
C LEU A 227 -18.86 -1.27 -11.03
N ARG A 228 -19.36 -1.84 -9.93
CA ARG A 228 -20.80 -1.97 -9.67
C ARG A 228 -21.49 -0.61 -9.62
N SER A 229 -20.85 0.37 -8.99
CA SER A 229 -21.33 1.75 -8.93
C SER A 229 -21.32 2.44 -10.30
N LEU A 230 -20.46 1.98 -11.22
CA LEU A 230 -20.33 2.51 -12.59
C LEU A 230 -20.90 1.56 -13.66
N ARG A 231 -21.71 0.57 -13.29
CA ARG A 231 -22.16 -0.50 -14.19
C ARG A 231 -22.95 -0.01 -15.40
N GLU A 232 -23.66 1.11 -15.29
CA GLU A 232 -24.38 1.71 -16.42
C GLU A 232 -23.41 2.33 -17.44
N THR A 233 -22.23 2.75 -16.98
CA THR A 233 -21.19 3.37 -17.83
C THR A 233 -20.20 2.35 -18.38
N PHE A 234 -19.99 1.24 -17.68
CA PHE A 234 -19.11 0.12 -18.04
C PHE A 234 -19.81 -1.25 -17.93
N PRO A 235 -20.91 -1.47 -18.67
CA PRO A 235 -21.75 -2.67 -18.52
C PRO A 235 -21.02 -3.98 -18.83
N LYS A 236 -20.21 -4.04 -19.90
CA LYS A 236 -19.45 -5.24 -20.26
C LYS A 236 -18.35 -5.52 -19.23
N ALA A 237 -17.66 -4.49 -18.75
CA ALA A 237 -16.63 -4.66 -17.73
C ALA A 237 -17.23 -5.17 -16.42
N TRP A 238 -18.36 -4.59 -15.99
CA TRP A 238 -19.10 -5.06 -14.83
C TRP A 238 -19.52 -6.53 -14.99
N LEU A 239 -20.22 -6.88 -16.07
CA LEU A 239 -20.67 -8.25 -16.32
C LEU A 239 -19.50 -9.23 -16.42
N ARG A 240 -18.37 -8.81 -16.99
CA ARG A 240 -17.15 -9.61 -17.07
C ARG A 240 -16.55 -9.88 -15.70
N TRP A 241 -16.49 -8.87 -14.83
CA TRP A 241 -16.00 -9.03 -13.46
C TRP A 241 -16.97 -9.87 -12.63
N GLU A 242 -18.27 -9.58 -12.68
CA GLU A 242 -19.30 -10.29 -11.92
C GLU A 242 -19.39 -11.77 -12.32
N GLY A 243 -19.37 -12.08 -13.61
CA GLY A 243 -19.37 -13.45 -14.13
C GLY A 243 -18.16 -14.29 -13.70
N ARG A 244 -17.07 -13.64 -13.26
CA ARG A 244 -15.87 -14.30 -12.72
C ARG A 244 -15.85 -14.38 -11.20
N ASN A 245 -16.75 -13.68 -10.53
CA ASN A 245 -16.84 -13.62 -9.07
C ASN A 245 -18.24 -14.03 -8.59
N PRO A 246 -18.75 -15.21 -8.99
CA PRO A 246 -20.13 -15.61 -8.69
C PRO A 246 -20.41 -15.74 -7.19
N ARG A 247 -19.39 -15.99 -6.36
CA ARG A 247 -19.48 -16.03 -4.89
C ARG A 247 -18.52 -15.05 -4.22
N LYS A 248 -18.61 -13.79 -4.63
CA LYS A 248 -17.85 -12.65 -4.08
C LYS A 248 -17.85 -12.52 -2.54
N SER A 249 -18.91 -12.96 -1.85
CA SER A 249 -18.99 -12.93 -0.37
C SER A 249 -18.07 -13.94 0.33
N THR A 250 -17.49 -14.92 -0.39
CA THR A 250 -16.51 -15.87 0.18
C THR A 250 -15.28 -15.21 0.80
N VAL A 251 -14.98 -13.95 0.42
CA VAL A 251 -13.95 -13.15 1.08
C VAL A 251 -14.25 -12.91 2.57
N LEU A 252 -15.53 -12.75 2.94
CA LEU A 252 -15.95 -12.56 4.34
C LEU A 252 -15.73 -13.83 5.16
N GLU A 253 -15.97 -15.00 4.57
CA GLU A 253 -15.65 -16.28 5.20
C GLU A 253 -14.14 -16.45 5.41
N ALA A 254 -13.32 -16.00 4.45
CA ALA A 254 -11.87 -16.01 4.63
C ALA A 254 -11.44 -15.08 5.77
N TYR A 255 -12.01 -13.88 5.89
CA TYR A 255 -11.72 -13.00 7.04
C TYR A 255 -12.04 -13.68 8.37
N LYS A 256 -13.21 -14.35 8.48
CA LYS A 256 -13.58 -15.10 9.68
C LYS A 256 -12.60 -16.22 9.99
N ASN A 257 -12.32 -17.08 9.01
CA ASN A 257 -11.51 -18.29 9.18
C ASN A 257 -10.06 -17.99 9.54
N TYR A 258 -9.51 -16.86 9.06
CA TYR A 258 -8.10 -16.53 9.21
C TYR A 258 -7.86 -15.34 10.15
N SER A 259 -8.90 -14.82 10.81
CA SER A 259 -8.77 -13.69 11.74
C SER A 259 -7.90 -14.04 12.95
N TYR A 260 -7.10 -13.07 13.38
CA TYR A 260 -6.37 -13.14 14.64
C TYR A 260 -7.30 -12.82 15.81
N ARG A 261 -7.41 -13.74 16.76
CA ARG A 261 -8.28 -13.68 17.94
C ARG A 261 -7.46 -14.03 19.19
N PRO A 262 -6.77 -13.07 19.82
CA PRO A 262 -5.83 -13.32 20.91
C PRO A 262 -6.45 -13.99 22.14
N PHE A 263 -7.75 -13.82 22.36
CA PHE A 263 -8.46 -14.38 23.52
C PHE A 263 -9.17 -15.71 23.20
N SER A 264 -9.09 -16.18 21.96
CA SER A 264 -9.63 -17.49 21.55
C SER A 264 -8.81 -18.64 22.16
N GLY A 265 -9.48 -19.77 22.44
CA GLY A 265 -8.82 -21.02 22.81
C GLY A 265 -8.22 -21.79 21.61
N ASP A 266 -8.63 -21.45 20.40
CA ASP A 266 -8.19 -22.09 19.16
C ASP A 266 -6.81 -21.54 18.72
N THR A 267 -5.87 -22.47 18.52
CA THR A 267 -4.49 -22.13 18.13
C THR A 267 -4.36 -21.54 16.75
N ASP A 268 -5.25 -21.89 15.82
CA ASP A 268 -5.19 -21.37 14.45
C ASP A 268 -5.54 -19.87 14.40
N SER A 269 -6.34 -19.41 15.35
CA SER A 269 -6.75 -18.00 15.43
C SER A 269 -6.03 -17.21 16.51
N ASN A 270 -5.53 -17.82 17.59
CA ASN A 270 -4.85 -17.08 18.66
C ASN A 270 -3.33 -16.98 18.52
N SER A 271 -2.73 -17.51 17.44
CA SER A 271 -1.28 -17.46 17.21
C SER A 271 -0.91 -16.41 16.16
N ILE A 272 0.12 -15.61 16.43
CA ILE A 272 0.53 -14.50 15.55
C ILE A 272 2.05 -14.29 15.54
N ASP A 273 2.53 -13.62 14.50
CA ASP A 273 3.91 -13.13 14.39
C ASP A 273 4.29 -12.26 15.61
N PRO A 274 5.42 -12.53 16.29
CA PRO A 274 5.89 -11.75 17.44
C PRO A 274 6.04 -10.25 17.18
N ARG A 275 6.35 -9.84 15.94
CA ARG A 275 6.41 -8.43 15.54
C ARG A 275 5.04 -7.78 15.58
N THR A 276 4.03 -8.51 15.11
CA THR A 276 2.64 -8.07 15.18
C THR A 276 2.22 -7.91 16.63
N TYR A 277 2.49 -8.91 17.48
CA TYR A 277 2.14 -8.81 18.90
C TYR A 277 2.84 -7.61 19.57
N PHE A 278 4.11 -7.37 19.27
CA PHE A 278 4.90 -6.27 19.84
C PHE A 278 4.24 -4.90 19.62
N TYR A 279 3.83 -4.57 18.39
CA TYR A 279 3.22 -3.26 18.10
C TYR A 279 1.73 -3.21 18.50
N LEU A 280 1.05 -4.36 18.62
CA LEU A 280 -0.35 -4.44 19.04
C LEU A 280 -0.53 -4.49 20.56
N ARG A 281 0.52 -4.73 21.34
CA ARG A 281 0.42 -5.05 22.77
C ARG A 281 -0.48 -4.08 23.55
N GLU A 282 -0.24 -2.78 23.43
CA GLU A 282 -1.03 -1.77 24.17
C GLU A 282 -2.51 -1.77 23.77
N PHE A 283 -2.81 -1.99 22.50
CA PHE A 283 -4.19 -2.16 22.02
C PHE A 283 -4.85 -3.42 22.62
N LEU A 284 -4.10 -4.52 22.77
CA LEU A 284 -4.60 -5.75 23.37
C LEU A 284 -4.77 -5.63 24.89
N ASP A 285 -3.88 -4.91 25.56
CA ASP A 285 -3.97 -4.61 26.99
C ASP A 285 -5.23 -3.78 27.28
N GLU A 286 -5.47 -2.70 26.53
CA GLU A 286 -6.68 -1.89 26.64
C GLU A 286 -7.95 -2.69 26.36
N ALA A 287 -7.94 -3.59 25.37
CA ALA A 287 -9.08 -4.47 25.11
C ALA A 287 -9.32 -5.44 26.29
N LYS A 288 -8.26 -6.02 26.84
CA LYS A 288 -8.33 -6.95 27.97
C LYS A 288 -8.86 -6.29 29.24
N GLU A 289 -8.36 -5.10 29.57
CA GLU A 289 -8.80 -4.31 30.72
C GLU A 289 -10.28 -3.94 30.62
N ASN A 290 -10.76 -3.63 29.42
CA ASN A 290 -12.16 -3.32 29.16
C ASN A 290 -13.06 -4.56 29.00
N GLY A 291 -12.53 -5.78 29.21
CA GLY A 291 -13.28 -7.02 29.02
C GLY A 291 -13.80 -7.22 27.59
N SER A 292 -13.15 -6.58 26.61
CA SER A 292 -13.54 -6.61 25.20
C SER A 292 -12.78 -7.71 24.46
N ASP A 293 -13.50 -8.43 23.59
CA ASP A 293 -12.89 -9.43 22.71
C ASP A 293 -12.37 -8.79 21.41
N VAL A 294 -11.37 -9.41 20.79
CA VAL A 294 -10.65 -8.87 19.62
C VAL A 294 -10.64 -9.89 18.49
N ALA A 295 -11.05 -9.47 17.30
CA ALA A 295 -10.87 -10.20 16.05
C ALA A 295 -10.31 -9.27 14.97
N LEU A 296 -9.15 -9.61 14.39
CA LEU A 296 -8.43 -8.74 13.45
C LEU A 296 -8.15 -9.44 12.12
N ILE A 297 -8.21 -8.66 11.04
CA ILE A 297 -7.84 -9.07 9.68
C ILE A 297 -6.34 -9.35 9.64
N THR A 298 -5.96 -10.49 9.06
CA THR A 298 -4.56 -10.93 8.92
C THR A 298 -4.12 -10.88 7.46
N THR A 299 -2.82 -11.01 7.20
CA THR A 299 -2.32 -10.92 5.81
C THR A 299 -2.68 -12.16 5.00
N TRP A 300 -2.38 -13.35 5.50
CA TRP A 300 -2.50 -14.58 4.72
C TRP A 300 -3.86 -15.24 4.89
N ALA A 301 -4.42 -15.77 3.81
CA ALA A 301 -5.62 -16.60 3.85
C ALA A 301 -5.25 -18.07 4.15
N GLN A 302 -4.52 -18.29 5.25
CA GLN A 302 -4.02 -19.59 5.67
C GLN A 302 -3.96 -19.71 7.21
N THR A 303 -4.39 -20.84 7.78
CA THR A 303 -4.17 -21.17 9.21
C THR A 303 -2.86 -21.91 9.48
N LEU A 304 -2.48 -22.11 10.76
CA LEU A 304 -1.35 -22.96 11.11
C LEU A 304 -1.58 -24.42 10.72
N THR A 305 -2.80 -24.95 10.92
CA THR A 305 -3.18 -26.29 10.47
C THR A 305 -3.05 -26.45 8.96
N GLU A 306 -3.58 -25.50 8.18
CA GLU A 306 -3.45 -25.53 6.72
C GLU A 306 -1.98 -25.41 6.29
N GLN A 307 -1.17 -24.63 7.00
CA GLN A 307 0.27 -24.55 6.72
C GLN A 307 0.99 -25.87 6.96
N GLN A 308 0.66 -26.61 8.03
CA GLN A 308 1.22 -27.94 8.25
C GLN A 308 0.93 -28.87 7.08
N GLN A 309 -0.26 -28.76 6.51
CA GLN A 309 -0.69 -29.57 5.37
C GLN A 309 -0.05 -29.12 4.04
N TYR A 310 0.09 -27.80 3.82
CA TYR A 310 0.43 -27.25 2.51
C TYR A 310 1.90 -26.84 2.36
N SER A 311 2.66 -26.74 3.44
CA SER A 311 4.09 -26.37 3.38
C SER A 311 4.90 -27.33 2.51
N SER A 312 4.70 -28.64 2.66
CA SER A 312 5.31 -29.67 1.81
C SER A 312 4.90 -29.58 0.34
N LYS A 313 3.75 -28.93 0.07
CA LYS A 313 3.20 -28.63 -1.25
C LYS A 313 3.56 -27.23 -1.74
N GLY A 314 4.50 -26.53 -1.10
CA GLY A 314 4.99 -25.21 -1.52
C GLY A 314 3.91 -24.13 -1.46
N SER A 315 3.17 -24.07 -0.36
CA SER A 315 2.37 -22.91 0.02
C SER A 315 2.57 -22.67 1.51
N THR A 316 3.26 -21.57 1.87
CA THR A 316 3.70 -21.32 3.24
C THR A 316 3.68 -19.83 3.53
N MET A 317 3.08 -19.45 4.68
CA MET A 317 3.12 -18.07 5.15
C MET A 317 4.58 -17.64 5.32
N ALA A 318 4.89 -16.38 5.03
CA ALA A 318 6.23 -15.86 5.26
C ALA A 318 6.63 -16.08 6.74
N ARG A 319 7.75 -16.79 6.98
CA ARG A 319 8.24 -17.19 8.32
C ARG A 319 7.29 -18.10 9.12
N GLY A 320 6.40 -18.80 8.43
CA GLY A 320 5.61 -19.87 9.03
C GLY A 320 4.50 -19.39 9.96
N ILE A 321 4.13 -18.12 9.97
CA ILE A 321 3.08 -17.59 10.86
C ILE A 321 2.36 -16.42 10.20
N ASN A 322 1.09 -16.23 10.56
CA ASN A 322 0.32 -15.10 10.06
C ASN A 322 0.70 -13.81 10.82
N ASN A 323 0.35 -12.66 10.23
CA ASN A 323 0.62 -11.35 10.79
C ASN A 323 -0.57 -10.42 10.53
N VAL A 324 -0.68 -9.37 11.34
CA VAL A 324 -1.55 -8.23 11.06
C VAL A 324 -0.66 -7.12 10.52
N CYS A 325 -0.96 -6.65 9.30
CA CYS A 325 -0.32 -5.52 8.67
C CYS A 325 -1.38 -4.44 8.45
N LEU A 326 -1.15 -3.22 8.94
CA LEU A 326 -2.19 -2.20 8.94
C LEU A 326 -2.60 -1.73 7.53
N GLY A 327 -1.70 -1.82 6.54
CA GLY A 327 -2.07 -1.55 5.15
C GLY A 327 -3.06 -2.59 4.60
N VAL A 328 -2.86 -3.87 4.93
CA VAL A 328 -3.80 -4.95 4.59
C VAL A 328 -5.15 -4.72 5.29
N THR A 329 -5.10 -4.41 6.59
CA THR A 329 -6.29 -4.09 7.37
C THR A 329 -7.05 -2.90 6.78
N ALA A 330 -6.37 -1.84 6.37
CA ALA A 330 -6.98 -0.66 5.74
C ALA A 330 -7.66 -0.99 4.41
N ASN A 331 -7.01 -1.79 3.55
CA ASN A 331 -7.60 -2.25 2.30
C ASN A 331 -8.82 -3.14 2.50
N ALA A 332 -8.79 -4.01 3.51
CA ALA A 332 -9.91 -4.89 3.82
C ALA A 332 -11.11 -4.14 4.39
N VAL A 333 -10.88 -3.18 5.30
CA VAL A 333 -11.90 -2.25 5.78
C VAL A 333 -12.51 -1.50 4.59
N LEU A 334 -11.70 -0.89 3.73
CA LEU A 334 -12.18 -0.20 2.52
C LEU A 334 -13.00 -1.12 1.60
N GLY A 335 -12.53 -2.35 1.37
CA GLY A 335 -13.19 -3.35 0.54
C GLY A 335 -14.58 -3.70 1.07
N ILE A 336 -14.71 -3.94 2.38
CA ILE A 336 -16.00 -4.17 3.04
C ILE A 336 -16.89 -2.93 2.93
N THR A 337 -16.38 -1.75 3.28
CA THR A 337 -17.13 -0.48 3.25
C THR A 337 -17.71 -0.22 1.86
N ARG A 338 -16.88 -0.28 0.81
CA ARG A 338 -17.33 -0.06 -0.57
C ARG A 338 -18.31 -1.13 -1.04
N ALA A 339 -18.07 -2.38 -0.68
CA ALA A 339 -18.97 -3.45 -1.06
C ALA A 339 -20.36 -3.29 -0.43
N LEU A 340 -20.46 -2.83 0.80
CA LEU A 340 -21.73 -2.50 1.45
C LEU A 340 -22.41 -1.28 0.79
N ILE A 341 -21.69 -0.18 0.60
CA ILE A 341 -22.24 1.07 0.03
C ILE A 341 -22.71 0.90 -1.41
N SER A 342 -22.00 0.12 -2.23
CA SER A 342 -22.38 -0.18 -3.62
C SER A 342 -23.50 -1.23 -3.72
N GLY A 343 -23.86 -1.87 -2.60
CA GLY A 343 -24.76 -3.02 -2.54
C GLY A 343 -24.14 -4.32 -3.08
N LEU A 344 -22.83 -4.34 -3.35
CA LEU A 344 -22.10 -5.55 -3.76
C LEU A 344 -22.30 -6.68 -2.75
N PHE A 345 -22.29 -6.32 -1.47
CA PHE A 345 -22.70 -7.17 -0.35
C PHE A 345 -23.98 -6.62 0.26
N GLU A 346 -24.85 -7.53 0.68
CA GLU A 346 -25.94 -7.17 1.60
C GLU A 346 -25.38 -6.89 2.99
N GLU A 347 -25.92 -5.90 3.68
CA GLU A 347 -25.47 -5.54 5.02
C GLU A 347 -25.65 -6.65 6.05
N SER A 348 -26.66 -7.51 5.86
CA SER A 348 -26.92 -8.70 6.68
C SER A 348 -25.72 -9.66 6.76
N LEU A 349 -24.89 -9.72 5.72
CA LEU A 349 -23.69 -10.58 5.68
C LEU A 349 -22.58 -10.12 6.63
N VAL A 350 -22.60 -8.85 7.04
CA VAL A 350 -21.61 -8.27 7.96
C VAL A 350 -22.26 -7.94 9.29
N ALA A 351 -23.36 -7.18 9.30
CA ALA A 351 -24.04 -6.75 10.52
C ALA A 351 -24.77 -7.90 11.24
N GLY A 352 -25.26 -8.88 10.48
CA GLY A 352 -25.98 -10.04 11.01
C GLY A 352 -25.08 -11.21 11.45
N ASP A 353 -23.82 -11.23 11.01
CA ASP A 353 -22.81 -12.20 11.45
C ASP A 353 -21.98 -11.58 12.60
N PRO A 354 -22.08 -12.09 13.84
CA PRO A 354 -21.40 -11.49 14.99
C PRO A 354 -19.88 -11.40 14.83
N LEU A 355 -19.24 -12.43 14.28
CA LEU A 355 -17.79 -12.47 14.12
C LEU A 355 -17.34 -11.53 13.00
N MET A 356 -18.05 -11.50 11.88
CA MET A 356 -17.70 -10.57 10.79
C MET A 356 -17.92 -9.11 11.21
N ARG A 357 -19.00 -8.81 11.95
CA ARG A 357 -19.22 -7.50 12.55
C ARG A 357 -18.06 -7.11 13.47
N GLN A 358 -17.66 -8.02 14.36
CA GLN A 358 -16.55 -7.79 15.29
C GLN A 358 -15.23 -7.54 14.53
N ILE A 359 -14.91 -8.35 13.51
CA ILE A 359 -13.71 -8.18 12.68
C ILE A 359 -13.67 -6.79 12.04
N TYR A 360 -14.77 -6.36 11.43
CA TYR A 360 -14.84 -5.08 10.74
C TYR A 360 -14.70 -3.89 11.70
N LEU A 361 -15.38 -3.96 12.86
CA LEU A 361 -15.31 -2.92 13.89
C LEU A 361 -13.95 -2.87 14.57
N ASN A 362 -13.42 -3.99 15.07
CA ASN A 362 -12.11 -4.04 15.73
C ASN A 362 -10.98 -3.62 14.78
N SER A 363 -11.04 -4.02 13.51
CA SER A 363 -10.06 -3.60 12.50
C SER A 363 -10.11 -2.08 12.28
N SER A 364 -11.30 -1.48 12.26
CA SER A 364 -11.45 -0.02 12.15
C SER A 364 -10.93 0.69 13.41
N THR A 365 -11.22 0.16 14.60
CA THR A 365 -10.70 0.68 15.88
C THR A 365 -9.18 0.56 15.94
N LEU A 366 -8.59 -0.53 15.47
CA LEU A 366 -7.15 -0.70 15.41
C LEU A 366 -6.49 0.34 14.49
N LEU A 367 -7.08 0.62 13.32
CA LEU A 367 -6.58 1.65 12.42
C LEU A 367 -6.59 3.03 13.09
N ALA A 368 -7.70 3.42 13.72
CA ALA A 368 -7.80 4.67 14.48
C ALA A 368 -6.76 4.74 15.61
N TYR A 369 -6.66 3.68 16.42
CA TYR A 369 -5.69 3.56 17.51
C TYR A 369 -4.27 3.80 17.03
N GLN A 370 -3.85 3.11 15.97
CA GLN A 370 -2.49 3.18 15.44
C GLN A 370 -2.22 4.53 14.75
N LEU A 371 -3.24 5.18 14.17
CA LEU A 371 -3.10 6.55 13.70
C LEU A 371 -2.81 7.52 14.84
N ASP A 372 -3.53 7.42 15.94
CA ASP A 372 -3.40 8.32 17.10
C ASP A 372 -2.13 8.06 17.91
N LYS A 373 -1.70 6.80 18.01
CA LYS A 373 -0.49 6.39 18.71
C LYS A 373 0.77 6.44 17.85
N ASN A 374 0.72 7.09 16.69
CA ASN A 374 1.88 7.23 15.80
C ASN A 374 2.50 5.86 15.43
N LEU A 375 1.66 4.88 15.12
CA LEU A 375 2.03 3.49 14.82
C LEU A 375 2.83 2.83 15.96
N THR A 376 2.59 3.23 17.21
CA THR A 376 3.34 2.82 18.41
C THR A 376 4.86 3.03 18.28
N GLY A 377 5.27 3.99 17.46
CA GLY A 377 6.68 4.27 17.16
C GLY A 377 7.37 3.23 16.29
N ARG A 378 6.66 2.21 15.78
CA ARG A 378 7.21 1.08 15.02
C ARG A 378 6.55 0.91 13.64
N PRO A 379 6.66 1.91 12.74
CA PRO A 379 6.10 1.81 11.40
C PRO A 379 6.66 0.63 10.60
N ASP A 380 7.91 0.22 10.85
CA ASP A 380 8.54 -0.94 10.22
C ASP A 380 7.85 -2.27 10.54
N LEU A 381 7.22 -2.38 11.71
CA LEU A 381 6.47 -3.57 12.13
C LEU A 381 4.99 -3.45 11.77
N ALA A 382 4.39 -2.29 12.04
CA ALA A 382 2.97 -2.04 11.81
C ALA A 382 2.61 -2.00 10.31
N LEU A 383 3.52 -1.48 9.48
CA LEU A 383 3.39 -1.42 8.03
C LEU A 383 4.33 -2.42 7.34
N MET A 384 4.24 -3.67 7.79
CA MET A 384 5.15 -4.75 7.39
C MET A 384 5.37 -4.87 5.87
N TYR A 385 4.35 -4.59 5.05
CA TYR A 385 4.45 -4.62 3.58
C TYR A 385 4.43 -3.24 2.93
N TYR A 386 4.19 -2.16 3.67
CA TYR A 386 3.94 -0.81 3.13
C TYR A 386 4.92 0.20 3.73
N PRO A 387 6.11 0.41 3.15
CA PRO A 387 7.16 1.20 3.80
C PRO A 387 6.80 2.69 3.90
N THR A 388 5.88 3.17 3.05
CA THR A 388 5.47 4.56 2.96
C THR A 388 4.30 4.83 3.91
N ARG A 389 4.51 5.71 4.89
CA ARG A 389 3.50 6.10 5.87
C ARG A 389 2.37 6.94 5.28
N VAL A 390 2.69 7.85 4.36
CA VAL A 390 1.66 8.64 3.67
C VAL A 390 0.73 7.76 2.82
N GLN A 391 1.21 6.60 2.36
CA GLN A 391 0.39 5.61 1.67
C GLN A 391 -0.61 4.94 2.62
N PHE A 392 -0.20 4.63 3.86
CA PHE A 392 -1.11 4.12 4.89
C PHE A 392 -2.18 5.16 5.25
N ASP A 393 -1.78 6.41 5.48
CA ASP A 393 -2.72 7.51 5.77
C ASP A 393 -3.74 7.67 4.61
N TRP A 394 -3.26 7.58 3.36
CA TRP A 394 -4.11 7.57 2.17
C TRP A 394 -5.09 6.40 2.16
N MET A 395 -4.65 5.17 2.43
CA MET A 395 -5.51 3.98 2.45
C MET A 395 -6.67 4.15 3.43
N VAL A 396 -6.42 4.64 4.66
CA VAL A 396 -7.49 4.88 5.64
C VAL A 396 -8.41 6.01 5.20
N SER A 397 -7.86 7.10 4.65
CA SER A 397 -8.66 8.25 4.20
C SER A 397 -9.68 7.88 3.11
N ARG A 398 -9.40 6.86 2.28
CA ARG A 398 -10.35 6.38 1.27
C ARG A 398 -11.62 5.85 1.92
N THR A 399 -11.52 5.10 3.02
CA THR A 399 -12.70 4.63 3.77
C THR A 399 -13.52 5.80 4.31
N VAL A 400 -12.84 6.81 4.86
CA VAL A 400 -13.49 8.03 5.36
C VAL A 400 -14.25 8.75 4.24
N ALA A 401 -13.63 8.95 3.08
CA ALA A 401 -14.25 9.61 1.93
C ALA A 401 -15.46 8.86 1.39
N GLU A 402 -15.41 7.51 1.34
CA GLU A 402 -16.54 6.68 0.91
C GLU A 402 -17.74 6.79 1.87
N LEU A 403 -17.48 6.73 3.18
CA LEU A 403 -18.51 6.87 4.20
C LEU A 403 -19.12 8.28 4.18
N GLU A 404 -18.31 9.33 4.08
CA GLU A 404 -18.82 10.70 3.96
C GLU A 404 -19.68 10.86 2.70
N SER A 405 -19.23 10.31 1.56
CA SER A 405 -19.97 10.36 0.30
C SER A 405 -21.30 9.61 0.38
N ALA A 406 -21.33 8.43 1.03
CA ALA A 406 -22.56 7.70 1.26
C ALA A 406 -23.50 8.46 2.20
N ARG A 407 -23.00 8.99 3.31
CA ARG A 407 -23.76 9.76 4.30
C ARG A 407 -24.44 10.98 3.67
N ARG A 408 -23.73 11.73 2.82
CA ARG A 408 -24.28 12.92 2.13
C ARG A 408 -25.33 12.56 1.09
N ARG A 409 -25.10 11.49 0.33
CA ARG A 409 -26.01 11.03 -0.72
C ARG A 409 -27.29 10.39 -0.18
N GLN A 410 -27.19 9.64 0.92
CA GLN A 410 -28.32 8.91 1.51
C GLN A 410 -29.01 9.69 2.65
N GLY A 411 -28.36 10.74 3.18
CA GLY A 411 -28.80 11.50 4.35
C GLY A 411 -28.49 10.82 5.69
N TYR A 412 -28.12 9.54 5.69
CA TYR A 412 -27.74 8.77 6.87
C TYR A 412 -26.76 7.65 6.49
N LEU A 413 -26.10 7.06 7.49
CA LEU A 413 -25.41 5.78 7.37
C LEU A 413 -26.14 4.74 8.21
N SER A 414 -26.03 3.46 7.84
CA SER A 414 -26.49 2.38 8.71
C SER A 414 -25.72 2.40 10.04
N PRO A 415 -26.26 1.85 11.14
CA PRO A 415 -25.58 1.88 12.45
C PRO A 415 -24.16 1.29 12.41
N LEU A 416 -23.96 0.23 11.61
CA LEU A 416 -22.64 -0.38 11.43
C LEU A 416 -21.66 0.59 10.75
N LEU A 417 -22.05 1.18 9.62
CA LEU A 417 -21.20 2.12 8.88
C LEU A 417 -20.98 3.42 9.64
N GLN A 418 -21.99 3.89 10.38
CA GLN A 418 -21.89 5.05 11.26
C GLN A 418 -20.84 4.85 12.34
N THR A 419 -20.81 3.67 12.98
CA THR A 419 -19.80 3.33 13.99
C THR A 419 -18.37 3.41 13.41
N VAL A 420 -18.16 2.89 12.20
CA VAL A 420 -16.85 2.96 11.52
C VAL A 420 -16.48 4.39 11.16
N TYR A 421 -17.44 5.18 10.68
CA TYR A 421 -17.26 6.60 10.38
C TYR A 421 -16.83 7.38 11.64
N ASP A 422 -17.57 7.23 12.74
CA ASP A 422 -17.29 7.91 14.01
C ASP A 422 -15.97 7.47 14.64
N THR A 423 -15.52 6.25 14.34
CA THR A 423 -14.21 5.73 14.77
C THR A 423 -13.05 6.35 13.98
N LEU A 424 -13.14 6.40 12.65
CA LEU A 424 -12.01 6.77 11.80
C LEU A 424 -11.88 8.29 11.56
N VAL A 425 -13.00 9.02 11.50
CA VAL A 425 -13.00 10.45 11.15
C VAL A 425 -12.20 11.30 12.14
N PRO A 426 -12.32 11.13 13.48
CA PRO A 426 -11.54 11.93 14.43
C PRO A 426 -10.03 11.75 14.25
N SER A 427 -9.55 10.50 14.14
CA SER A 427 -8.12 10.20 13.94
C SER A 427 -7.62 10.69 12.58
N ALA A 428 -8.45 10.63 11.54
CA ALA A 428 -8.10 11.16 10.23
C ALA A 428 -8.01 12.71 10.23
N ARG A 429 -9.04 13.40 10.73
CA ARG A 429 -9.04 14.88 10.81
C ARG A 429 -7.98 15.40 11.78
N GLY A 430 -7.71 14.71 12.87
CA GLY A 430 -6.70 15.08 13.86
C GLY A 430 -5.30 14.61 13.50
N SER A 431 -5.03 13.31 13.70
CA SER A 431 -3.69 12.73 13.69
C SER A 431 -3.07 12.62 12.30
N ILE A 432 -3.85 12.31 11.25
CA ILE A 432 -3.33 12.32 9.87
C ILE A 432 -3.05 13.75 9.42
N THR A 433 -4.02 14.66 9.52
CA THR A 433 -3.84 16.06 9.10
C THR A 433 -2.62 16.69 9.77
N ARG A 434 -2.49 16.59 11.10
CA ARG A 434 -1.36 17.16 11.84
C ARG A 434 -0.02 16.65 11.31
N ARG A 435 0.07 15.36 11.05
CA ARG A 435 1.30 14.71 10.57
C ARG A 435 1.68 15.15 9.18
N LEU A 436 0.72 15.14 8.24
CA LEU A 436 0.95 15.64 6.89
C LEU A 436 1.39 17.11 6.94
N MET A 437 0.67 17.94 7.70
CA MET A 437 1.03 19.35 7.86
C MET A 437 2.41 19.57 8.48
N ASN A 438 2.88 18.69 9.36
CA ASN A 438 4.23 18.76 9.92
C ASN A 438 5.32 18.23 8.97
N SER A 439 4.96 17.41 7.98
CA SER A 439 5.89 16.77 7.05
C SER A 439 6.05 17.51 5.71
N VAL A 440 5.21 18.51 5.45
CA VAL A 440 5.25 19.28 4.19
C VAL A 440 6.59 19.98 4.03
N GLN A 441 7.20 19.82 2.85
CA GLN A 441 8.39 20.54 2.46
C GLN A 441 8.03 21.60 1.41
N ARG A 442 8.88 22.63 1.29
CA ARG A 442 8.69 23.71 0.32
C ARG A 442 9.92 23.86 -0.57
N ASP A 443 9.69 24.05 -1.87
CA ASP A 443 10.76 24.36 -2.83
C ASP A 443 11.10 25.86 -2.84
N SER A 444 12.03 26.28 -3.70
CA SER A 444 12.42 27.70 -3.82
C SER A 444 11.31 28.62 -4.32
N ALA A 445 10.28 28.09 -4.98
CA ALA A 445 9.09 28.80 -5.42
C ALA A 445 7.94 28.70 -4.40
N ALA A 446 8.22 28.18 -3.21
CA ALA A 446 7.27 27.93 -2.13
C ALA A 446 6.14 26.94 -2.48
N HIS A 447 6.29 26.14 -3.55
CA HIS A 447 5.39 25.02 -3.80
C HIS A 447 5.56 23.95 -2.72
N ALA A 448 4.50 23.21 -2.42
CA ALA A 448 4.51 22.19 -1.38
C ALA A 448 4.78 20.80 -1.98
N TYR A 449 5.61 20.00 -1.33
CA TYR A 449 5.85 18.61 -1.72
C TYR A 449 6.11 17.73 -0.50
N TYR A 450 6.05 16.42 -0.73
CA TYR A 450 6.24 15.37 0.27
C TYR A 450 7.21 14.31 -0.26
N GLU A 451 7.96 13.69 0.64
CA GLU A 451 8.87 12.55 0.41
C GLU A 451 8.89 11.72 1.71
N ASP A 452 9.20 10.43 1.61
CA ASP A 452 9.12 9.54 2.78
C ASP A 452 10.27 8.51 2.81
N PHE A 453 10.32 7.62 1.81
CA PHE A 453 11.11 6.39 1.88
C PHE A 453 12.26 6.33 0.86
N LEU A 454 12.00 6.54 -0.44
CA LEU A 454 13.01 6.39 -1.50
C LEU A 454 13.86 7.64 -1.66
N GLY A 455 15.18 7.46 -1.62
CA GLY A 455 16.14 8.54 -1.84
C GLY A 455 16.31 9.50 -0.66
N ALA A 456 15.83 9.11 0.53
CA ALA A 456 15.93 9.90 1.76
C ALA A 456 17.27 9.72 2.51
N ALA A 457 18.03 8.67 2.19
CA ALA A 457 19.25 8.27 2.91
C ALA A 457 20.49 8.13 1.99
N ASP A 458 20.47 8.77 0.82
CA ASP A 458 21.63 8.77 -0.06
C ASP A 458 22.71 9.73 0.45
N VAL A 459 23.96 9.52 0.04
CA VAL A 459 25.11 10.35 0.36
C VAL A 459 25.89 10.73 -0.90
N SER A 460 26.52 11.90 -0.86
CA SER A 460 27.42 12.39 -1.89
C SER A 460 28.67 11.50 -1.98
N PRO A 461 29.47 11.61 -3.06
CA PRO A 461 30.80 11.00 -3.12
C PRO A 461 31.73 11.40 -1.98
N PHE A 462 31.42 12.49 -1.26
CA PHE A 462 32.16 12.98 -0.08
C PHE A 462 31.48 12.62 1.25
N GLY A 463 30.46 11.75 1.23
CA GLY A 463 29.77 11.26 2.43
C GLY A 463 28.72 12.20 3.02
N SER A 464 28.42 13.33 2.39
CA SER A 464 27.37 14.25 2.86
C SER A 464 25.98 13.76 2.47
N PRO A 465 24.96 13.79 3.35
CA PRO A 465 23.60 13.38 2.97
C PRO A 465 23.07 14.14 1.75
N ILE A 466 22.49 13.41 0.79
CA ILE A 466 21.77 13.94 -0.37
C ILE A 466 20.36 13.37 -0.36
N LYS A 467 19.36 14.25 -0.54
CA LYS A 467 17.97 13.86 -0.74
C LYS A 467 17.64 13.85 -2.23
N THR A 468 17.74 12.68 -2.84
CA THR A 468 17.41 12.48 -4.27
C THR A 468 15.90 12.53 -4.51
N GLY A 469 15.09 12.26 -3.48
CA GLY A 469 13.64 12.49 -3.51
C GLY A 469 12.91 11.67 -4.57
N GLU A 470 13.30 10.40 -4.69
CA GLU A 470 12.84 9.53 -5.78
C GLU A 470 11.35 9.18 -5.69
N ASP A 471 10.73 9.29 -4.51
CA ASP A 471 9.29 9.10 -4.29
C ASP A 471 8.49 10.39 -4.16
N ARG A 472 9.06 11.56 -4.49
CA ARG A 472 8.39 12.86 -4.29
C ARG A 472 7.06 12.99 -5.02
N ILE A 473 6.99 12.54 -6.27
CA ILE A 473 5.73 12.58 -7.05
C ILE A 473 4.68 11.71 -6.37
N PHE A 474 5.04 10.49 -6.02
CA PHE A 474 4.14 9.53 -5.38
C PHE A 474 3.64 10.02 -4.01
N CYS A 475 4.55 10.43 -3.13
CA CYS A 475 4.21 10.92 -1.79
C CYS A 475 3.38 12.20 -1.83
N THR A 476 3.70 13.14 -2.73
CA THR A 476 2.92 14.38 -2.88
C THR A 476 1.52 14.10 -3.37
N ALA A 477 1.35 13.23 -4.38
CA ALA A 477 0.04 12.84 -4.86
C ALA A 477 -0.80 12.12 -3.79
N LEU A 478 -0.19 11.24 -2.99
CA LEU A 478 -0.86 10.57 -1.87
C LEU A 478 -1.27 11.56 -0.78
N ALA A 479 -0.40 12.49 -0.39
CA ALA A 479 -0.71 13.51 0.62
C ALA A 479 -1.89 14.39 0.20
N VAL A 480 -1.90 14.85 -1.06
CA VAL A 480 -3.03 15.62 -1.63
C VAL A 480 -4.31 14.80 -1.62
N ASN A 481 -4.27 13.57 -2.14
CA ASN A 481 -5.43 12.68 -2.12
C ASN A 481 -5.97 12.46 -0.70
N THR A 482 -5.08 12.33 0.28
CA THR A 482 -5.41 12.11 1.69
C THR A 482 -6.09 13.33 2.30
N LEU A 483 -5.50 14.51 2.17
CA LEU A 483 -6.08 15.75 2.70
C LEU A 483 -7.44 16.05 2.07
N VAL A 484 -7.56 15.88 0.75
CA VAL A 484 -8.84 16.07 0.05
C VAL A 484 -9.88 15.04 0.49
N ASN A 485 -9.52 13.76 0.66
CA ASN A 485 -10.43 12.74 1.17
C ASN A 485 -10.99 13.05 2.58
N ILE A 486 -10.18 13.67 3.44
CA ILE A 486 -10.54 13.95 4.84
C ILE A 486 -11.43 15.19 4.96
N TRP A 487 -11.15 16.19 4.12
CA TRP A 487 -11.68 17.55 4.29
C TRP A 487 -12.64 18.00 3.20
N THR A 488 -12.97 17.14 2.22
CA THR A 488 -14.00 17.44 1.22
C THR A 488 -15.16 16.46 1.27
N HIS A 489 -16.27 16.87 0.69
CA HIS A 489 -17.47 16.04 0.54
C HIS A 489 -18.11 16.30 -0.83
N PRO A 490 -18.84 15.31 -1.40
CA PRO A 490 -19.49 15.49 -2.69
C PRO A 490 -20.70 16.44 -2.58
N VAL A 491 -20.86 17.27 -3.60
CA VAL A 491 -22.00 18.15 -3.83
C VAL A 491 -22.53 17.89 -5.25
N HIS A 492 -23.82 17.59 -5.37
CA HIS A 492 -24.45 17.37 -6.67
C HIS A 492 -25.05 18.69 -7.15
N ILE A 493 -24.55 19.19 -8.28
CA ILE A 493 -25.12 20.36 -8.94
C ILE A 493 -25.95 19.87 -10.11
N VAL A 494 -27.26 20.15 -10.06
CA VAL A 494 -28.18 19.89 -11.17
C VAL A 494 -28.17 21.14 -12.06
N ARG A 495 -27.56 21.01 -13.26
CA ARG A 495 -27.77 21.98 -14.34
C ARG A 495 -28.72 21.37 -15.35
N SER A 496 -29.45 22.20 -16.10
CA SER A 496 -30.64 21.89 -16.91
C SER A 496 -30.65 20.59 -17.74
N THR A 497 -29.50 19.97 -18.03
CA THR A 497 -29.39 18.67 -18.71
C THR A 497 -28.37 17.70 -18.10
N GLU A 498 -27.64 18.07 -17.04
CA GLU A 498 -26.55 17.27 -16.47
C GLU A 498 -26.48 17.38 -14.95
N THR A 499 -26.33 16.22 -14.28
CA THR A 499 -25.97 16.16 -12.86
C THR A 499 -24.48 15.90 -12.75
N ALA A 500 -23.72 16.91 -12.35
CA ALA A 500 -22.29 16.78 -12.11
C ALA A 500 -22.03 16.61 -10.60
N THR A 501 -21.13 15.68 -10.27
CA THR A 501 -20.63 15.54 -8.88
C THR A 501 -19.39 16.41 -8.74
N HIS A 502 -19.47 17.41 -7.88
CA HIS A 502 -18.35 18.25 -7.48
C HIS A 502 -17.93 17.91 -6.05
N LEU A 503 -16.78 18.43 -5.64
CA LEU A 503 -16.33 18.40 -4.25
C LEU A 503 -16.47 19.79 -3.64
N ALA A 504 -16.76 19.86 -2.35
CA ALA A 504 -16.69 21.08 -1.57
C ALA A 504 -15.85 20.85 -0.32
N TRP A 505 -15.06 21.84 0.07
CA TRP A 505 -14.39 21.84 1.37
C TRP A 505 -15.42 21.80 2.50
N ASP A 506 -15.16 21.01 3.53
CA ASP A 506 -15.89 21.11 4.79
C ASP A 506 -15.64 22.50 5.40
N ILE A 507 -16.66 23.13 5.98
CA ILE A 507 -16.55 24.45 6.61
C ILE A 507 -15.52 24.47 7.76
N ALA A 508 -15.25 23.32 8.37
CA ALA A 508 -14.23 23.17 9.41
C ALA A 508 -12.81 22.97 8.86
N THR A 509 -12.60 22.98 7.54
CA THR A 509 -11.28 22.77 6.94
C THR A 509 -10.33 23.91 7.31
N PRO A 510 -9.16 23.62 7.91
CA PRO A 510 -8.17 24.67 8.19
C PRO A 510 -7.67 25.32 6.90
N SER A 511 -7.60 26.65 6.86
CA SER A 511 -7.14 27.40 5.67
C SER A 511 -5.75 26.97 5.19
N LEU A 512 -4.86 26.63 6.13
CA LEU A 512 -3.52 26.12 5.83
C LEU A 512 -3.55 24.78 5.07
N VAL A 513 -4.57 23.93 5.30
CA VAL A 513 -4.75 22.68 4.53
C VAL A 513 -5.13 23.02 3.09
N VAL A 514 -6.07 23.94 2.88
CA VAL A 514 -6.49 24.39 1.55
C VAL A 514 -5.30 24.98 0.77
N GLU A 515 -4.54 25.89 1.39
CA GLU A 515 -3.33 26.48 0.81
C GLU A 515 -2.31 25.42 0.42
N THR A 516 -2.02 24.50 1.35
CA THR A 516 -1.02 23.44 1.13
C THR A 516 -1.42 22.51 -0.02
N VAL A 517 -2.70 22.14 -0.10
CA VAL A 517 -3.22 21.33 -1.20
C VAL A 517 -3.07 22.06 -2.53
N GLY A 518 -3.43 23.34 -2.61
CA GLY A 518 -3.23 24.15 -3.82
C GLY A 518 -1.76 24.20 -4.25
N LYS A 519 -0.84 24.45 -3.31
CA LYS A 519 0.61 24.48 -3.58
C LYS A 519 1.21 23.14 -3.96
N ALA A 520 0.64 22.04 -3.46
CA ALA A 520 1.06 20.69 -3.86
C ALA A 520 0.54 20.30 -5.24
N ILE A 521 -0.65 20.78 -5.62
CA ILE A 521 -1.18 20.60 -6.97
C ILE A 521 -0.33 21.38 -7.99
N GLU A 522 0.01 22.63 -7.70
CA GLU A 522 0.95 23.42 -8.53
C GLU A 522 2.28 22.65 -8.73
N TRP A 523 2.83 22.08 -7.65
CA TRP A 523 4.03 21.27 -7.72
C TRP A 523 3.87 20.03 -8.61
N LEU A 524 2.77 19.28 -8.46
CA LEU A 524 2.48 18.08 -9.25
C LEU A 524 2.33 18.40 -10.74
N VAL A 525 1.63 19.48 -11.09
CA VAL A 525 1.48 19.93 -12.49
C VAL A 525 2.84 20.23 -13.11
N HIS A 526 3.74 20.87 -12.35
CA HIS A 526 5.07 21.21 -12.83
C HIS A 526 5.99 19.98 -12.95
N ASN A 527 5.87 19.00 -12.05
CA ASN A 527 6.90 17.99 -11.86
C ASN A 527 6.54 16.56 -12.28
N SER A 528 5.25 16.20 -12.32
CA SER A 528 4.84 14.79 -12.52
C SER A 528 5.36 14.19 -13.83
N LEU A 529 5.46 15.03 -14.88
CA LEU A 529 5.88 14.64 -16.22
C LEU A 529 7.07 15.46 -16.75
N SER A 530 7.82 16.14 -15.87
CA SER A 530 8.95 17.00 -16.27
C SER A 530 10.22 16.22 -16.61
N GLY A 531 10.34 14.98 -16.11
CA GLY A 531 11.56 14.18 -16.17
C GLY A 531 12.63 14.60 -15.15
N HIS A 532 12.39 15.66 -14.37
CA HIS A 532 13.31 16.11 -13.31
C HIS A 532 13.32 15.13 -12.13
N PHE A 533 12.13 14.67 -11.72
CA PHE A 533 11.97 13.64 -10.69
C PHE A 533 11.60 12.31 -11.33
N LYS A 534 11.99 11.21 -10.66
CA LYS A 534 11.54 9.88 -11.05
C LYS A 534 10.12 9.66 -10.53
N PRO A 535 9.23 9.01 -11.30
CA PRO A 535 7.89 8.69 -10.86
C PRO A 535 7.89 7.40 -10.01
N TYR A 536 8.90 7.23 -9.14
CA TYR A 536 8.99 6.03 -8.32
C TYR A 536 8.09 6.14 -7.10
N GLY A 537 7.66 4.99 -6.61
CA GLY A 537 6.92 4.87 -5.37
C GLY A 537 7.12 3.47 -4.81
N ALA A 538 7.51 3.35 -3.55
CA ALA A 538 7.60 2.04 -2.90
C ALA A 538 6.21 1.59 -2.45
N ILE A 539 5.46 1.00 -3.38
CA ILE A 539 4.05 0.64 -3.22
C ILE A 539 3.90 -0.50 -2.23
N PHE A 540 4.81 -1.46 -2.29
CA PHE A 540 4.92 -2.59 -1.38
C PHE A 540 6.39 -2.94 -1.16
N SER A 541 6.67 -3.69 -0.10
CA SER A 541 7.99 -4.18 0.26
C SER A 541 7.90 -5.55 0.93
N ALA A 542 9.01 -6.28 0.92
CA ALA A 542 9.09 -7.56 1.62
C ALA A 542 8.93 -7.34 3.13
N SER A 543 8.31 -8.30 3.83
CA SER A 543 8.10 -8.22 5.28
C SER A 543 9.38 -8.20 6.12
N TYR A 544 10.50 -8.60 5.52
CA TYR A 544 11.83 -8.50 6.10
C TYR A 544 12.51 -7.25 5.56
N LYS A 545 12.86 -6.34 6.47
CA LYS A 545 13.61 -5.11 6.15
C LYS A 545 15.10 -5.34 6.35
N TRP A 546 15.45 -5.83 7.54
CA TRP A 546 16.81 -6.16 7.99
C TRP A 546 16.77 -7.03 9.26
N SER A 547 17.95 -7.41 9.77
CA SER A 547 18.10 -8.39 10.86
C SER A 547 17.26 -8.08 12.11
N ARG A 548 17.11 -6.81 12.50
CA ARG A 548 16.30 -6.36 13.65
C ARG A 548 14.78 -6.41 13.40
N THR A 549 14.35 -6.65 12.18
CA THR A 549 12.93 -6.85 11.82
C THR A 549 12.56 -8.33 11.63
N LEU A 550 13.43 -9.26 12.05
CA LEU A 550 13.12 -10.69 12.05
C LEU A 550 12.14 -11.03 13.18
N PRO A 551 11.15 -11.91 12.94
CA PRO A 551 10.16 -12.29 13.95
C PRO A 551 10.78 -12.74 15.27
N TYR A 552 11.85 -13.52 15.19
CA TYR A 552 12.54 -14.09 16.36
C TYR A 552 13.41 -13.11 17.13
N ARG A 553 13.47 -11.83 16.74
CA ARG A 553 14.06 -10.75 17.55
C ARG A 553 13.08 -10.20 18.58
N TYR A 554 11.82 -10.62 18.54
CA TYR A 554 10.75 -10.15 19.42
C TYR A 554 10.25 -11.31 20.27
N PRO A 555 9.70 -11.07 21.47
CA PRO A 555 9.19 -12.11 22.34
C PRO A 555 8.11 -12.98 21.70
N GLY A 556 8.30 -14.30 21.76
CA GLY A 556 7.34 -15.34 21.45
C GLY A 556 7.21 -16.30 22.64
N ASN A 557 6.18 -17.13 22.64
CA ASN A 557 5.93 -18.14 23.67
C ASN A 557 5.70 -19.56 23.08
N ARG A 558 5.89 -19.72 21.76
CA ARG A 558 5.76 -21.00 21.06
C ARG A 558 6.73 -21.09 19.88
N TYR A 559 7.37 -22.25 19.75
CA TYR A 559 8.32 -22.53 18.67
C TYR A 559 8.18 -23.97 18.17
N GLN A 560 8.01 -24.14 16.86
CA GLN A 560 7.75 -25.45 16.26
C GLN A 560 8.29 -25.55 14.82
N PHE A 561 8.50 -26.77 14.32
CA PHE A 561 8.68 -27.01 12.90
C PHE A 561 7.38 -26.78 12.12
N LEU A 562 7.47 -26.53 10.81
CA LEU A 562 6.27 -26.35 9.96
C LEU A 562 5.34 -27.57 9.96
N ASN A 563 5.80 -28.76 10.34
CA ASN A 563 4.96 -29.95 10.52
C ASN A 563 4.20 -30.00 11.87
N GLY A 564 4.36 -28.99 12.72
CA GLY A 564 3.71 -28.88 14.04
C GLY A 564 4.50 -29.48 15.20
N THR A 565 5.66 -30.10 14.96
CA THR A 565 6.50 -30.65 16.03
C THR A 565 7.10 -29.52 16.86
N GLU A 566 6.78 -29.48 18.15
CA GLU A 566 7.31 -28.47 19.08
C GLU A 566 8.82 -28.61 19.25
N ILE A 567 9.51 -27.48 19.34
CA ILE A 567 10.96 -27.42 19.50
C ILE A 567 11.25 -27.06 20.96
N THR A 568 11.90 -27.97 21.69
CA THR A 568 12.41 -27.72 23.04
C THR A 568 13.75 -28.45 23.27
N PRO A 569 14.75 -27.83 23.93
CA PRO A 569 14.84 -26.40 24.23
C PRO A 569 15.03 -25.57 22.95
N TRP A 570 14.61 -24.29 22.97
CA TRP A 570 14.67 -23.41 21.79
C TRP A 570 16.10 -23.16 21.29
N SER A 571 17.10 -23.25 22.17
CA SER A 571 18.51 -23.11 21.83
C SER A 571 19.03 -24.19 20.87
N ARG A 572 18.29 -25.29 20.65
CA ARG A 572 18.72 -26.39 19.81
C ARG A 572 18.61 -26.11 18.31
N TYR A 573 17.69 -25.23 17.90
CA TYR A 573 17.44 -24.93 16.50
C TYR A 573 17.30 -23.43 16.28
N PRO A 574 18.15 -22.80 15.46
CA PRO A 574 17.95 -21.40 15.08
C PRO A 574 16.72 -21.26 14.17
N PRO A 575 15.94 -20.17 14.30
CA PRO A 575 14.78 -19.94 13.44
C PRO A 575 15.15 -19.75 11.97
N ASP A 576 14.49 -20.52 11.11
CA ASP A 576 14.65 -20.51 9.65
C ASP A 576 13.29 -20.69 8.92
N HIS A 577 13.31 -20.92 7.60
CA HIS A 577 12.11 -21.18 6.79
C HIS A 577 11.40 -22.52 7.08
N LEU A 578 11.97 -23.43 7.86
CA LEU A 578 11.37 -24.72 8.24
C LEU A 578 10.70 -24.67 9.62
N THR A 579 10.78 -23.54 10.29
CA THR A 579 10.26 -23.35 11.63
C THR A 579 9.28 -22.19 11.68
N SER A 580 8.50 -22.16 12.76
CA SER A 580 7.51 -21.14 13.04
C SER A 580 7.65 -20.72 14.50
N TYR A 581 7.97 -19.44 14.70
CA TYR A 581 8.14 -18.81 16.00
C TYR A 581 7.05 -17.76 16.18
N MET A 582 6.28 -17.87 17.26
CA MET A 582 5.00 -17.16 17.40
C MET A 582 4.68 -16.76 18.83
N VAL A 583 3.76 -15.81 18.97
CA VAL A 583 3.01 -15.56 20.20
C VAL A 583 1.67 -16.28 20.09
N ARG A 584 1.37 -17.11 21.07
CA ARG A 584 0.09 -17.80 21.28
C ARG A 584 -0.67 -17.10 22.40
N GLY A 585 -1.89 -16.68 22.08
CA GLY A 585 -2.81 -16.03 23.02
C GLY A 585 -2.37 -14.63 23.42
N TYR A 586 -3.02 -14.13 24.47
CA TYR A 586 -2.64 -12.90 25.16
C TYR A 586 -1.60 -13.19 26.26
N ILE A 587 -0.56 -12.38 26.32
CA ILE A 587 0.49 -12.40 27.35
C ILE A 587 0.31 -11.17 28.26
N PRO A 588 0.10 -11.35 29.58
CA PRO A 588 -0.03 -10.24 30.52
C PRO A 588 1.16 -9.26 30.50
N PRO A 589 0.96 -7.96 30.83
CA PRO A 589 2.01 -6.95 30.67
C PRO A 589 3.28 -7.26 31.49
N SER A 590 3.11 -7.76 32.72
CA SER A 590 4.23 -8.14 33.60
C SER A 590 5.05 -9.30 33.04
N GLU A 591 4.38 -10.32 32.48
CA GLU A 591 5.03 -11.46 31.85
C GLU A 591 5.74 -11.05 30.55
N TYR A 592 5.10 -10.24 29.72
CA TYR A 592 5.70 -9.76 28.49
C TYR A 592 6.91 -8.87 28.74
N GLN A 593 6.88 -8.05 29.80
CA GLN A 593 8.03 -7.24 30.21
C GLN A 593 9.25 -8.09 30.54
N VAL A 594 9.06 -9.22 31.26
CA VAL A 594 10.15 -10.17 31.51
C VAL A 594 10.72 -10.74 30.21
N LEU A 595 9.87 -11.05 29.23
CA LEU A 595 10.34 -11.52 27.92
C LEU A 595 11.10 -10.44 27.14
N LEU A 596 10.69 -9.17 27.26
CA LEU A 596 11.37 -8.04 26.62
C LEU A 596 12.75 -7.76 27.19
N ASP A 597 12.96 -8.07 28.46
CA ASP A 597 14.22 -7.88 29.17
C ASP A 597 15.19 -9.07 28.97
N ASN A 598 14.69 -10.17 28.42
CA ASN A 598 15.49 -11.35 28.07
C ASN A 598 15.91 -11.35 26.59
N ASP A 599 17.12 -11.86 26.34
CA ASP A 599 17.63 -12.07 24.99
C ASP A 599 16.78 -13.09 24.21
N GLN A 600 16.41 -12.73 22.99
CA GLN A 600 15.72 -13.58 22.03
C GLN A 600 16.74 -14.22 21.09
N PHE A 601 16.95 -15.53 21.23
CA PHE A 601 17.98 -16.28 20.49
C PHE A 601 19.38 -15.64 20.61
N GLY A 602 19.75 -15.23 21.84
CA GLY A 602 21.06 -14.67 22.18
C GLY A 602 21.25 -13.21 21.74
N GLN A 603 20.16 -12.49 21.52
CA GLN A 603 20.17 -11.12 21.03
C GLN A 603 19.09 -10.27 21.69
N PRO A 604 19.35 -8.99 22.01
CA PRO A 604 18.38 -8.14 22.66
C PRO A 604 17.22 -7.78 21.72
N VAL A 605 16.04 -7.55 22.31
CA VAL A 605 14.84 -7.11 21.58
C VAL A 605 15.03 -5.70 21.03
N PRO A 606 14.88 -5.47 19.72
CA PRO A 606 14.93 -4.13 19.13
C PRO A 606 13.70 -3.31 19.57
N ARG A 607 13.92 -2.29 20.40
CA ARG A 607 12.84 -1.44 20.92
C ARG A 607 12.55 -0.22 20.03
N ASP A 608 13.60 0.39 19.50
CA ASP A 608 13.50 1.62 18.73
C ASP A 608 13.55 1.41 17.21
N PHE A 609 12.86 2.28 16.48
CA PHE A 609 12.94 2.40 15.03
C PHE A 609 13.77 3.65 14.67
N HIS A 610 14.88 3.46 13.96
CA HIS A 610 15.77 4.56 13.56
C HIS A 610 15.58 5.00 12.10
N GLY A 611 14.59 4.45 11.39
CA GLY A 611 14.37 4.69 9.97
C GLY A 611 14.64 3.45 9.10
N PHE A 612 14.04 3.41 7.91
CA PHE A 612 14.14 2.25 7.02
C PHE A 612 15.54 2.00 6.41
N ASN A 613 16.43 2.99 6.53
CA ASN A 613 17.76 2.97 5.94
C ASN A 613 18.87 3.06 7.02
N ALA A 614 18.52 2.94 8.30
CA ALA A 614 19.42 3.28 9.41
C ALA A 614 20.40 2.18 9.80
N ASP A 615 20.03 0.90 9.62
CA ASP A 615 20.85 -0.22 10.08
C ASP A 615 21.92 -0.67 9.04
N HIS A 616 22.19 0.16 8.02
CA HIS A 616 23.22 -0.04 6.98
C HIS A 616 23.23 -1.44 6.33
N THR A 617 22.12 -2.18 6.41
CA THR A 617 21.99 -3.49 5.78
C THR A 617 21.77 -3.35 4.29
N LYS A 618 22.33 -4.29 3.53
CA LYS A 618 22.68 -4.12 2.12
C LYS A 618 21.51 -3.77 1.18
N TYR A 619 20.29 -4.26 1.42
CA TYR A 619 19.07 -3.87 0.67
C TYR A 619 17.79 -4.53 1.24
N MET A 620 16.64 -3.94 0.93
CA MET A 620 15.30 -4.51 1.10
C MET A 620 14.57 -4.60 -0.25
N TRP A 621 13.85 -5.69 -0.53
CA TRP A 621 12.99 -5.76 -1.71
C TRP A 621 11.77 -4.84 -1.59
N TYR A 622 11.55 -4.03 -2.61
CA TYR A 622 10.35 -3.22 -2.77
C TYR A 622 9.85 -3.29 -4.20
N TRP A 623 8.62 -2.84 -4.40
CA TRP A 623 8.00 -2.79 -5.71
C TRP A 623 7.59 -1.37 -6.06
N ASP A 624 7.78 -1.09 -7.34
CA ASP A 624 7.65 0.22 -7.94
C ASP A 624 6.84 0.12 -9.22
N SER A 625 5.92 1.07 -9.43
CA SER A 625 5.11 1.14 -10.65
C SER A 625 4.86 2.59 -11.01
N GLU A 626 5.55 3.03 -12.06
CA GLU A 626 5.33 4.32 -12.70
C GLU A 626 3.84 4.56 -13.08
N PRO A 627 3.11 3.64 -13.75
CA PRO A 627 1.70 3.88 -14.06
C PRO A 627 0.84 3.99 -12.80
N PHE A 628 1.20 3.35 -11.69
CA PHE A 628 0.52 3.57 -10.42
C PHE A 628 0.79 4.97 -9.85
N THR A 629 2.05 5.43 -9.86
CA THR A 629 2.42 6.80 -9.47
C THR A 629 1.69 7.86 -10.31
N TYR A 630 1.58 7.66 -11.61
CA TYR A 630 0.81 8.55 -12.47
C TYR A 630 -0.68 8.47 -12.19
N SER A 631 -1.22 7.30 -11.87
CA SER A 631 -2.64 7.13 -11.54
C SER A 631 -3.03 7.82 -10.23
N VAL A 632 -2.19 7.77 -9.19
CA VAL A 632 -2.43 8.54 -7.95
C VAL A 632 -2.32 10.05 -8.20
N SER A 633 -1.39 10.47 -9.07
CA SER A 633 -1.23 11.87 -9.46
C SER A 633 -2.43 12.38 -10.25
N LEU A 634 -2.92 11.60 -11.22
CA LEU A 634 -4.13 11.89 -11.98
C LEU A 634 -5.34 12.02 -11.04
N LEU A 635 -5.50 11.13 -10.07
CA LEU A 635 -6.58 11.22 -9.10
C LEU A 635 -6.49 12.47 -8.22
N ALA A 636 -5.27 12.86 -7.80
CA ALA A 636 -5.06 14.09 -7.02
C ALA A 636 -5.50 15.33 -7.81
N LEU A 637 -5.07 15.45 -9.07
CA LEU A 637 -5.45 16.54 -9.97
C LEU A 637 -6.96 16.52 -10.28
N ALA A 638 -7.53 15.34 -10.52
CA ALA A 638 -8.96 15.17 -10.78
C ALA A 638 -9.80 15.64 -9.58
N LYS A 639 -9.44 15.22 -8.36
CA LYS A 639 -10.12 15.66 -7.14
C LYS A 639 -10.05 17.17 -6.98
N TYR A 640 -8.85 17.76 -7.11
CA TYR A 640 -8.69 19.21 -6.96
C TYR A 640 -9.50 19.98 -8.00
N SER A 641 -9.47 19.56 -9.27
CA SER A 641 -10.24 20.19 -10.35
C SER A 641 -11.76 20.07 -10.17
N SER A 642 -12.23 19.07 -9.42
CA SER A 642 -13.64 18.90 -9.09
C SER A 642 -14.09 19.73 -7.88
N ILE A 643 -13.18 20.38 -7.14
CA ILE A 643 -13.55 21.26 -6.02
C ILE A 643 -14.20 22.54 -6.55
N LEU A 644 -15.34 22.93 -5.99
CA LEU A 644 -16.00 24.18 -6.32
C LEU A 644 -15.16 25.37 -5.84
N ASP A 645 -14.88 26.31 -6.75
CA ASP A 645 -14.38 27.62 -6.35
C ASP A 645 -15.44 28.29 -5.46
N GLU A 646 -15.05 28.76 -4.26
CA GLU A 646 -15.92 29.43 -3.27
C GLU A 646 -16.62 30.70 -3.81
N HIS A 647 -16.45 31.04 -5.09
CA HIS A 647 -16.99 32.23 -5.75
C HIS A 647 -17.89 31.89 -6.94
N THR A 648 -18.49 30.70 -7.00
CA THR A 648 -19.63 30.48 -7.88
C THR A 648 -20.90 30.79 -7.08
N PRO A 649 -21.53 31.99 -7.21
CA PRO A 649 -22.80 32.23 -6.56
C PRO A 649 -23.79 31.21 -7.10
N GLY A 650 -24.47 30.50 -6.20
CA GLY A 650 -25.67 29.76 -6.58
C GLY A 650 -26.66 30.75 -7.21
N ASN A 651 -27.05 30.46 -8.44
CA ASN A 651 -28.31 30.98 -8.98
C ASN A 651 -29.46 30.11 -8.49
#